data_AF-A0A2A5VUJ7-F1
#
_entry.id   AF-A0A2A5VUJ7-F1
#
_cell.length_a   1.000
_cell.length_b   1.000
_cell.length_c   1.000
_cell.angle_alpha   90.00
_cell.angle_beta   90.00
_cell.angle_gamma   90.00
#
_symmetry.space_group_name_H-M   'P 1'
#
loop_
_entity.id
_entity.type
_entity.pdbx_description
1 polymer ?
#
loop_
_entity_poly.entity_id
_entity_poly.type
_entity_poly.pdbx_seq_one_letter_code
_entity_poly.pdbx_strand_id
1 'polypeptide(L)'
;MGLIENLGKIADTYVREKDSLQSADEERRRVFVGHAFWPHEVLRDGIILAAMVAVLAFYSWLIPPPLHGAADPYAQAGFVFPDWYVLFSYGYLRWGEYLPQFDIPAGPIGDFFGQPVISWNAAWWGAAITGLPVMILVLPPFLGGRAKRGVEDPWYATWGTIYLAHIWFISVFSINIFLELYGKNRTDFCQLNSHAGLNCGTREPWLAEIFNAIPWILTGIFIWIALYMGIRWFLVKSIGARTTPQLGKQVSMGTLIVTVLLCTVTWPVYDDGFWDQGGLGAMDEVSALEELRGQPVDTLVDINEGHHWESIEADCLTYEQSIASEVWNSEKFEGEDAYSRSDFCLVSASHFLNWGIYQPVQRNILDFSGVNHHKDTSIGRNGISQEWAESGNDETGDISIEGNWNMTIEDFGLKTVYVDLVCGERSSEWGIGEGAGSLIVRDASDSKISEGACENSVLKLAPGEYKIEFSTLWTGVNSSYTVFAGVNVAAYQPLLLGDNGQALNRNDPANLTMADIGLDIASLSAYTVENPTYHKNPKSLDAKLIYSLFIPCFGTGAIVFMLMRSMARGYEYEMNKCYGCDLCDDACPVRLFNAGDKLNIIYNTWNNEDDGVPMYSCLTCSACSNACPQLVDYDSYVDMRRALVVGGPPASNIPHTVLQAVLAAEAEEERDSDFISVEDYPIDSSIGYYPGCVDYLDQEMIFSHINEGEMNLGDATTSAFTLFEEMDKEVSYLGRDFLKCCGHDQKWQGMDEVFEKLKAYNQKKIQASGIDTLVSSCAECFRTFAKDYELEGIKVMHTTEFLTENGFDMNLKAEEDVTVTYHDPCRLGRQMEIYDGPRDLVTAVDGVELVEMEHHGEDALCCGVSSMMSCNEDSRALRVQRFDEVRATGADIMLTSCPKCVSHFECLKFEGDPKHDFEILDVVSFLARQVEAKKQA
;
A
#
# COMPACT_ATOMS: atom_id res chain seq x y z
N MET A 1 -18.46 -11.09 63.50
CA MET A 1 -19.58 -10.42 62.80
C MET A 1 -20.01 -11.32 61.67
N GLY A 2 -21.30 -11.64 61.59
CA GLY A 2 -21.80 -12.70 60.71
C GLY A 2 -21.84 -12.26 59.25
N LEU A 3 -21.75 -13.21 58.31
CA LEU A 3 -21.80 -13.01 56.86
C LEU A 3 -22.95 -12.08 56.40
N ILE A 4 -24.07 -12.06 57.15
CA ILE A 4 -25.25 -11.23 56.91
C ILE A 4 -25.00 -9.74 57.24
N GLU A 5 -24.22 -9.42 58.27
CA GLU A 5 -23.81 -8.03 58.57
C GLU A 5 -22.83 -7.48 57.53
N ASN A 6 -21.97 -8.34 56.99
CA ASN A 6 -21.04 -7.95 55.91
C ASN A 6 -21.78 -7.70 54.59
N LEU A 7 -22.78 -8.53 54.25
CA LEU A 7 -23.65 -8.30 53.10
C LEU A 7 -24.51 -7.03 53.27
N GLY A 8 -24.96 -6.73 54.50
CA GLY A 8 -25.67 -5.49 54.82
C GLY A 8 -24.81 -4.25 54.58
N LYS A 9 -23.55 -4.23 55.01
CA LYS A 9 -22.61 -3.11 54.76
C LYS A 9 -22.29 -2.90 53.29
N ILE A 10 -22.15 -3.99 52.51
CA ILE A 10 -21.90 -3.91 51.07
C ILE A 10 -23.11 -3.32 50.35
N ALA A 11 -24.33 -3.75 50.71
CA ALA A 11 -25.56 -3.20 50.16
C ALA A 11 -25.75 -1.72 50.53
N ASP A 12 -25.46 -1.33 51.77
CA ASP A 12 -25.54 0.06 52.24
C ASP A 12 -24.54 0.97 51.52
N THR A 13 -23.32 0.47 51.31
CA THR A 13 -22.27 1.20 50.60
C THR A 13 -22.64 1.38 49.13
N TYR A 14 -23.18 0.34 48.49
CA TYR A 14 -23.65 0.39 47.11
C TYR A 14 -24.82 1.36 46.91
N VAL A 15 -25.81 1.36 47.83
CA VAL A 15 -26.95 2.30 47.76
C VAL A 15 -26.49 3.73 47.99
N ARG A 16 -25.58 3.96 48.95
CA ARG A 16 -25.01 5.29 49.22
C ARG A 16 -24.19 5.84 48.05
N GLU A 17 -23.38 5.00 47.40
CA GLU A 17 -22.61 5.34 46.19
C GLU A 17 -23.54 5.63 45.00
N LYS A 18 -24.57 4.81 44.81
CA LYS A 18 -25.57 5.02 43.76
C LYS A 18 -26.31 6.36 43.95
N ASP A 19 -26.72 6.69 45.17
CA ASP A 19 -27.40 7.95 45.48
C ASP A 19 -26.45 9.16 45.34
N SER A 20 -25.15 8.98 45.64
CA SER A 20 -24.08 9.95 45.36
C SER A 20 -23.91 10.22 43.86
N LEU A 21 -23.89 9.17 43.04
CA LEU A 21 -23.76 9.28 41.58
C LEU A 21 -25.02 9.85 40.92
N GLN A 22 -26.20 9.60 41.49
CA GLN A 22 -27.47 10.18 41.00
C GLN A 22 -27.65 11.66 41.38
N SER A 23 -26.87 12.18 42.33
CA SER A 23 -26.92 13.58 42.78
C SER A 23 -25.75 14.44 42.29
N ALA A 24 -24.82 13.87 41.53
CA ALA A 24 -23.72 14.61 40.90
C ALA A 24 -24.19 15.32 39.62
N ASP A 25 -24.45 16.63 39.71
CA ASP A 25 -24.89 17.49 38.60
C ASP A 25 -23.79 17.82 37.57
N GLU A 26 -22.54 17.37 37.76
CA GLU A 26 -21.43 17.66 36.82
C GLU A 26 -20.85 16.39 36.18
N GLU A 27 -21.02 16.31 34.85
CA GLU A 27 -20.33 15.36 33.98
C GLU A 27 -18.83 15.67 33.96
N ARG A 28 -17.98 14.81 34.57
CA ARG A 28 -16.53 15.01 34.61
C ARG A 28 -15.94 15.03 33.18
N ARG A 29 -15.43 16.20 32.75
CA ARG A 29 -14.66 16.35 31.51
C ARG A 29 -13.16 16.10 31.76
N ARG A 30 -12.51 15.44 30.78
CA ARG A 30 -11.07 15.11 30.78
C ARG A 30 -10.18 16.32 31.07
N VAL A 31 -9.15 16.11 31.89
CA VAL A 31 -8.15 17.10 32.30
C VAL A 31 -6.87 17.12 31.44
N PHE A 32 -6.64 16.13 30.58
CA PHE A 32 -5.55 16.19 29.60
C PHE A 32 -6.05 16.71 28.26
N VAL A 33 -5.85 18.00 28.06
CA VAL A 33 -5.86 18.65 26.74
C VAL A 33 -4.42 18.65 26.26
N GLY A 34 -4.14 18.14 25.06
CA GLY A 34 -2.80 18.21 24.46
C GLY A 34 -2.23 19.63 24.45
N HIS A 35 -0.91 19.75 24.30
CA HIS A 35 -0.19 21.03 24.27
C HIS A 35 -0.95 22.10 23.47
N ALA A 36 -1.26 23.23 24.11
CA ALA A 36 -2.13 24.27 23.56
C ALA A 36 -1.64 24.89 22.22
N PHE A 37 -0.36 24.72 21.88
CA PHE A 37 0.20 25.31 20.67
C PHE A 37 0.11 24.37 19.45
N TRP A 38 0.18 23.05 19.64
CA TRP A 38 0.14 22.05 18.58
C TRP A 38 -0.55 20.78 19.09
N PRO A 39 -1.85 20.57 18.80
CA PRO A 39 -2.50 19.28 19.02
C PRO A 39 -1.73 18.17 18.28
N HIS A 40 -1.58 16.99 18.88
CA HIS A 40 -0.91 15.85 18.22
C HIS A 40 -1.53 15.51 16.87
N GLU A 41 -2.81 15.82 16.71
CA GLU A 41 -3.59 15.75 15.48
C GLU A 41 -3.01 16.68 14.40
N VAL A 42 -2.63 17.92 14.75
CA VAL A 42 -2.05 18.89 13.81
C VAL A 42 -0.64 18.48 13.37
N LEU A 43 0.16 17.89 14.26
CA LEU A 43 1.48 17.38 13.89
C LEU A 43 1.35 16.16 12.95
N ARG A 44 0.48 15.21 13.29
CA ARG A 44 0.18 14.04 12.44
C ARG A 44 -0.34 14.48 11.07
N ASP A 45 -1.35 15.34 11.06
CA ASP A 45 -1.97 15.83 9.83
C ASP A 45 -0.98 16.69 9.03
N GLY A 46 -0.07 17.41 9.70
CA GLY A 46 1.04 18.13 9.09
C GLY A 46 2.08 17.22 8.43
N ILE A 47 2.43 16.08 9.04
CA ILE A 47 3.32 15.08 8.44
C ILE A 47 2.65 14.43 7.23
N ILE A 48 1.37 14.06 7.34
CA ILE A 48 0.59 13.51 6.20
C ILE A 48 0.53 14.53 5.07
N LEU A 49 0.24 15.80 5.38
CA LEU A 49 0.22 16.88 4.41
C LEU A 49 1.60 17.08 3.76
N ALA A 50 2.70 17.07 4.52
CA ALA A 50 4.05 17.21 3.99
C ALA A 50 4.43 16.02 3.07
N ALA A 51 4.04 14.79 3.44
CA ALA A 51 4.24 13.61 2.60
C ALA A 51 3.42 13.71 1.30
N MET A 52 2.15 14.14 1.38
CA MET A 52 1.33 14.42 0.20
C MET A 52 1.97 15.50 -0.68
N VAL A 53 2.48 16.59 -0.10
CA VAL A 53 3.18 17.67 -0.82
C VAL A 53 4.47 17.18 -1.48
N ALA A 54 5.25 16.31 -0.83
CA ALA A 54 6.45 15.72 -1.41
C ALA A 54 6.12 14.82 -2.61
N VAL A 55 5.04 14.02 -2.51
CA VAL A 55 4.52 13.22 -3.63
C VAL A 55 3.99 14.11 -4.76
N LEU A 56 3.31 15.21 -4.44
CA LEU A 56 2.84 16.21 -5.41
C LEU A 56 4.02 16.89 -6.14
N ALA A 57 5.07 17.27 -5.42
CA ALA A 57 6.28 17.85 -5.99
C ALA A 57 7.03 16.85 -6.87
N PHE A 58 7.06 15.57 -6.47
CA PHE A 58 7.62 14.48 -7.26
C PHE A 58 6.83 14.27 -8.56
N TYR A 59 5.50 14.20 -8.53
CA TYR A 59 4.67 14.07 -9.75
C TYR A 59 4.75 15.30 -10.66
N SER A 60 4.80 16.51 -10.08
CA SER A 60 4.95 17.76 -10.84
C SER A 60 6.33 17.86 -11.50
N TRP A 61 7.37 17.32 -10.86
CA TRP A 61 8.70 17.19 -11.47
C TRP A 61 8.71 16.09 -12.54
N LEU A 62 7.94 15.02 -12.33
CA LEU A 62 7.85 13.90 -13.26
C LEU A 62 7.01 14.22 -14.50
N ILE A 63 6.26 15.32 -14.67
CA ILE A 63 5.43 15.56 -15.88
C ILE A 63 5.50 17.05 -16.32
N PRO A 64 6.33 17.43 -17.32
CA PRO A 64 6.40 18.81 -17.81
C PRO A 64 5.30 19.14 -18.87
N PRO A 65 4.80 20.40 -18.94
CA PRO A 65 3.57 20.74 -19.68
C PRO A 65 3.74 21.08 -21.19
N PRO A 66 2.73 20.77 -22.04
CA PRO A 66 2.39 21.47 -23.30
C PRO A 66 1.57 22.75 -23.06
N LEU A 67 1.65 23.74 -23.97
CA LEU A 67 0.77 24.92 -23.96
C LEU A 67 0.11 25.13 -25.34
N HIS A 68 -1.22 25.10 -25.40
CA HIS A 68 -2.04 25.51 -26.55
C HIS A 68 -2.76 26.86 -26.31
N GLY A 69 -3.23 27.49 -27.39
CA GLY A 69 -3.97 28.76 -27.38
C GLY A 69 -5.37 28.66 -26.77
N ALA A 70 -5.90 29.78 -26.26
CA ALA A 70 -7.09 29.82 -25.43
C ALA A 70 -8.42 29.71 -26.20
N ALA A 71 -9.34 28.93 -25.64
CA ALA A 71 -10.78 28.81 -25.94
C ALA A 71 -11.17 28.04 -27.23
N ASP A 72 -11.05 26.72 -27.19
CA ASP A 72 -11.78 25.79 -28.07
C ASP A 72 -12.40 24.67 -27.21
N PRO A 73 -13.74 24.49 -27.20
CA PRO A 73 -14.42 23.45 -26.43
C PRO A 73 -14.30 22.04 -27.03
N TYR A 74 -13.74 21.89 -28.25
CA TYR A 74 -13.35 20.61 -28.84
C TYR A 74 -11.84 20.34 -28.70
N ALA A 75 -11.05 21.34 -28.35
CA ALA A 75 -9.66 21.16 -27.96
C ALA A 75 -9.57 20.84 -26.46
N GLN A 76 -8.87 19.75 -26.13
CA GLN A 76 -8.59 19.42 -24.74
C GLN A 76 -7.88 20.59 -24.04
N ALA A 77 -8.45 21.06 -22.93
CA ALA A 77 -7.79 22.03 -22.06
C ALA A 77 -6.61 21.36 -21.33
N GLY A 78 -5.44 21.37 -21.95
CA GLY A 78 -4.13 21.14 -21.33
C GLY A 78 -3.82 22.21 -20.28
N PHE A 79 -4.33 21.90 -19.10
CA PHE A 79 -3.80 22.23 -17.78
C PHE A 79 -4.05 23.62 -17.17
N VAL A 80 -4.91 23.58 -16.14
CA VAL A 80 -4.89 24.40 -14.93
C VAL A 80 -3.86 23.76 -13.97
N PHE A 81 -3.06 24.55 -13.24
CA PHE A 81 -2.05 24.15 -12.22
C PHE A 81 -2.37 22.83 -11.48
N PRO A 82 -1.37 22.04 -11.02
CA PRO A 82 -1.56 20.67 -10.52
C PRO A 82 -2.24 20.69 -9.14
N ASP A 83 -3.51 21.01 -9.14
CA ASP A 83 -4.42 20.82 -8.05
C ASP A 83 -5.06 19.45 -8.23
N TRP A 84 -4.74 18.52 -7.32
CA TRP A 84 -5.26 17.16 -7.35
C TRP A 84 -6.80 17.12 -7.36
N TYR A 85 -7.47 18.15 -6.80
CA TYR A 85 -8.93 18.25 -6.88
C TYR A 85 -9.41 18.50 -8.32
N VAL A 86 -8.61 19.15 -9.17
CA VAL A 86 -8.92 19.38 -10.59
C VAL A 86 -8.72 18.09 -11.38
N LEU A 87 -7.63 17.36 -11.18
CA LEU A 87 -7.38 16.06 -11.84
C LEU A 87 -8.45 15.02 -11.48
N PHE A 88 -8.78 14.94 -10.20
CA PHE A 88 -9.87 14.11 -9.68
C PHE A 88 -11.22 14.48 -10.32
N SER A 89 -11.56 15.77 -10.34
CA SER A 89 -12.82 16.25 -10.94
C SER A 89 -12.86 16.03 -12.45
N TYR A 90 -11.74 16.25 -13.15
CA TYR A 90 -11.63 16.02 -14.59
C TYR A 90 -11.74 14.54 -14.94
N GLY A 91 -11.17 13.67 -14.10
CA GLY A 91 -11.37 12.23 -14.25
C GLY A 91 -12.84 11.82 -14.18
N TYR A 92 -13.66 12.43 -13.33
CA TYR A 92 -15.11 12.19 -13.33
C TYR A 92 -15.84 12.78 -14.52
N LEU A 93 -15.44 13.97 -14.99
CA LEU A 93 -16.01 14.55 -16.22
C LEU A 93 -15.79 13.60 -17.39
N ARG A 94 -14.56 13.09 -17.52
CA ARG A 94 -14.20 12.11 -18.54
C ARG A 94 -14.96 10.79 -18.37
N TRP A 95 -15.13 10.33 -17.14
CA TRP A 95 -15.91 9.11 -16.90
C TRP A 95 -17.38 9.31 -17.27
N GLY A 96 -17.89 10.54 -17.09
CA GLY A 96 -19.21 10.98 -17.52
C GLY A 96 -19.47 10.89 -19.03
N GLU A 97 -18.43 10.88 -19.87
CA GLU A 97 -18.56 10.73 -21.34
C GLU A 97 -19.00 9.32 -21.75
N TYR A 98 -18.68 8.30 -20.93
CA TYR A 98 -19.07 6.90 -21.18
C TYR A 98 -20.48 6.58 -20.63
N LEU A 99 -21.12 7.53 -19.96
CA LEU A 99 -22.47 7.36 -19.42
C LEU A 99 -23.53 7.80 -20.44
N PRO A 100 -24.77 7.28 -20.35
CA PRO A 100 -25.84 7.64 -21.29
C PRO A 100 -26.09 9.16 -21.30
N GLN A 101 -26.06 9.74 -22.50
CA GLN A 101 -26.31 11.15 -22.74
C GLN A 101 -27.73 11.33 -23.28
N PHE A 102 -28.56 12.14 -22.62
CA PHE A 102 -29.91 12.42 -23.10
C PHE A 102 -30.44 13.77 -22.62
N ASP A 103 -31.37 14.29 -23.40
CA ASP A 103 -32.00 15.60 -23.20
C ASP A 103 -33.41 15.43 -22.62
N ILE A 104 -33.65 16.03 -21.45
CA ILE A 104 -34.97 16.00 -20.80
C ILE A 104 -35.66 17.35 -20.98
N PRO A 105 -36.90 17.40 -21.51
CA PRO A 105 -37.67 18.64 -21.59
C PRO A 105 -37.93 19.20 -20.18
N ALA A 106 -37.47 20.43 -19.92
CA ALA A 106 -37.49 21.05 -18.60
C ALA A 106 -38.85 21.68 -18.22
N GLY A 107 -39.79 21.73 -19.17
CA GLY A 107 -41.15 22.25 -18.96
C GLY A 107 -41.18 23.71 -18.49
N PRO A 108 -42.20 24.12 -17.71
CA PRO A 108 -42.41 25.52 -17.32
C PRO A 108 -41.27 26.13 -16.48
N ILE A 109 -40.47 25.29 -15.82
CA ILE A 109 -39.32 25.70 -15.02
C ILE A 109 -38.14 26.06 -15.93
N GLY A 110 -37.93 25.33 -17.03
CA GLY A 110 -36.89 25.63 -18.01
C GLY A 110 -37.12 26.95 -18.75
N ASP A 111 -38.37 27.25 -19.09
CA ASP A 111 -38.76 28.52 -19.71
C ASP A 111 -38.50 29.73 -18.80
N PHE A 112 -38.56 29.55 -17.48
CA PHE A 112 -38.25 30.59 -16.50
C PHE A 112 -36.75 30.91 -16.42
N PHE A 113 -35.88 29.92 -16.61
CA PHE A 113 -34.42 30.08 -16.59
C PHE A 113 -33.79 30.24 -17.99
N GLY A 114 -34.60 30.25 -19.06
CA GLY A 114 -34.12 30.39 -20.44
C GLY A 114 -33.41 29.14 -20.98
N GLN A 115 -33.61 27.98 -20.36
CA GLN A 115 -33.08 26.69 -20.82
C GLN A 115 -34.23 25.69 -20.97
N PRO A 116 -34.73 25.46 -22.21
CA PRO A 116 -35.90 24.62 -22.45
C PRO A 116 -35.66 23.12 -22.20
N VAL A 117 -34.39 22.72 -22.05
CA VAL A 117 -33.94 21.34 -21.93
C VAL A 117 -32.90 21.25 -20.82
N ILE A 118 -32.97 20.20 -19.99
CA ILE A 118 -31.89 19.79 -19.10
C ILE A 118 -31.13 18.67 -19.79
N SER A 119 -29.92 18.95 -20.24
CA SER A 119 -29.03 17.96 -20.84
C SER A 119 -28.29 17.19 -19.77
N TRP A 120 -28.51 15.87 -19.69
CA TRP A 120 -27.69 14.96 -18.90
C TRP A 120 -26.43 14.65 -19.68
N ASN A 121 -25.54 15.64 -19.73
CA ASN A 121 -24.28 15.56 -20.44
C ASN A 121 -23.14 15.10 -19.53
N ALA A 122 -21.95 14.88 -20.09
CA ALA A 122 -20.74 14.50 -19.34
C ALA A 122 -20.44 15.45 -18.17
N ALA A 123 -20.74 16.74 -18.29
CA ALA A 123 -20.56 17.72 -17.22
C ALA A 123 -21.52 17.46 -16.04
N TRP A 124 -22.78 17.14 -16.31
CA TRP A 124 -23.75 16.77 -15.29
C TRP A 124 -23.33 15.49 -14.56
N TRP A 125 -22.96 14.45 -15.34
CA TRP A 125 -22.52 13.17 -14.78
C TRP A 125 -21.25 13.31 -13.93
N GLY A 126 -20.26 14.06 -14.41
CA GLY A 126 -19.04 14.32 -13.65
C GLY A 126 -19.34 15.00 -12.31
N ALA A 127 -20.20 16.02 -12.30
CA ALA A 127 -20.60 16.71 -11.07
C ALA A 127 -21.38 15.80 -10.11
N ALA A 128 -22.33 15.00 -10.63
CA ALA A 128 -23.14 14.10 -9.81
C ALA A 128 -22.30 13.01 -9.12
N ILE A 129 -21.35 12.43 -9.86
CA ILE A 129 -20.54 11.30 -9.38
C ILE A 129 -19.44 11.74 -8.41
N THR A 130 -18.90 12.96 -8.58
CA THR A 130 -17.89 13.52 -7.66
C THR A 130 -18.37 13.54 -6.20
N GLY A 131 -19.69 13.61 -5.96
CA GLY A 131 -20.27 13.59 -4.61
C GLY A 131 -20.28 12.20 -3.93
N LEU A 132 -20.27 11.09 -4.68
CA LEU A 132 -20.43 9.74 -4.11
C LEU A 132 -19.28 9.32 -3.17
N PRO A 133 -17.99 9.48 -3.54
CA PRO A 133 -16.87 9.13 -2.67
C PRO A 133 -16.81 10.00 -1.40
N VAL A 134 -17.15 11.28 -1.52
CA VAL A 134 -17.17 12.23 -0.39
C VAL A 134 -18.28 11.85 0.59
N MET A 135 -19.46 11.43 0.10
CA MET A 135 -20.55 10.96 0.95
C MET A 135 -20.16 9.75 1.79
N ILE A 136 -19.37 8.82 1.24
CA ILE A 136 -18.87 7.63 1.98
C ILE A 136 -17.92 8.04 3.12
N LEU A 137 -17.10 9.09 2.93
CA LEU A 137 -16.22 9.63 3.97
C LEU A 137 -16.93 10.47 5.03
N VAL A 138 -18.03 11.12 4.67
CA VAL A 138 -18.79 11.99 5.57
C VAL A 138 -19.78 11.20 6.42
N LEU A 139 -20.12 9.96 6.04
CA LEU A 139 -21.04 9.08 6.75
C LEU A 139 -20.60 8.63 8.17
N PRO A 140 -19.33 8.28 8.44
CA PRO A 140 -18.89 7.73 9.72
C PRO A 140 -19.21 8.60 10.96
N PRO A 141 -19.02 9.94 10.95
CA PRO A 141 -19.48 10.80 12.04
C PRO A 141 -20.97 10.72 12.37
N PHE A 142 -21.83 10.38 11.41
CA PHE A 142 -23.29 10.31 11.57
C PHE A 142 -23.81 8.91 11.91
N LEU A 143 -22.98 7.87 11.79
CA LEU A 143 -23.36 6.48 12.09
C LEU A 143 -23.31 6.13 13.59
N GLY A 144 -22.84 7.06 14.44
CA GLY A 144 -22.80 6.89 15.89
C GLY A 144 -21.67 5.97 16.35
N GLY A 145 -20.74 6.52 17.13
CA GLY A 145 -19.60 5.79 17.70
C GLY A 145 -18.47 6.75 18.07
N ARG A 146 -17.74 6.46 19.15
CA ARG A 146 -16.51 7.21 19.49
C ARG A 146 -15.46 6.96 18.40
N ALA A 147 -14.62 7.97 18.11
CA ALA A 147 -13.48 7.81 17.21
C ALA A 147 -12.54 6.72 17.76
N LYS A 148 -12.46 5.58 17.06
CA LYS A 148 -11.58 4.46 17.39
C LYS A 148 -10.27 4.59 16.61
N ARG A 149 -9.17 4.07 17.15
CA ARG A 149 -7.91 3.97 16.38
C ARG A 149 -8.12 3.04 15.19
N GLY A 150 -7.40 3.23 14.10
CA GLY A 150 -7.57 2.39 12.89
C GLY A 150 -7.38 0.89 13.14
N VAL A 151 -6.60 0.51 14.15
CA VAL A 151 -6.39 -0.91 14.55
C VAL A 151 -7.61 -1.46 15.30
N GLU A 152 -8.32 -0.60 16.03
CA GLU A 152 -9.51 -0.94 16.81
C GLU A 152 -10.77 -1.02 15.94
N ASP A 153 -10.78 -0.31 14.81
CA ASP A 153 -11.81 -0.45 13.77
C ASP A 153 -11.18 -0.52 12.38
N PRO A 154 -10.70 -1.72 11.97
CA PRO A 154 -10.06 -1.94 10.68
C PRO A 154 -10.94 -1.55 9.50
N TRP A 155 -12.26 -1.57 9.66
CA TRP A 155 -13.20 -1.30 8.59
C TRP A 155 -13.14 0.17 8.15
N TYR A 156 -13.13 1.11 9.10
CA TYR A 156 -13.05 2.53 8.77
C TYR A 156 -11.71 2.92 8.13
N ALA A 157 -10.60 2.38 8.64
CA ALA A 157 -9.28 2.61 8.05
C ALA A 157 -9.21 2.07 6.60
N THR A 158 -9.80 0.90 6.36
CA THR A 158 -9.93 0.32 5.01
C THR A 158 -10.74 1.21 4.07
N TRP A 159 -11.90 1.73 4.49
CA TRP A 159 -12.70 2.63 3.65
C TRP A 159 -11.99 3.95 3.31
N GLY A 160 -11.27 4.54 4.28
CA GLY A 160 -10.45 5.72 4.02
C GLY A 160 -9.34 5.47 2.99
N THR A 161 -8.73 4.28 3.01
CA THR A 161 -7.68 3.91 2.05
C THR A 161 -8.27 3.64 0.67
N ILE A 162 -9.42 2.96 0.58
CA ILE A 162 -10.14 2.74 -0.69
C ILE A 162 -10.46 4.08 -1.35
N TYR A 163 -10.89 5.08 -0.57
CA TYR A 163 -11.15 6.42 -1.08
C TYR A 163 -9.90 7.10 -1.64
N LEU A 164 -8.78 7.06 -0.92
CA LEU A 164 -7.52 7.65 -1.39
C LEU A 164 -7.02 6.96 -2.66
N ALA A 165 -7.12 5.63 -2.72
CA ALA A 165 -6.80 4.87 -3.92
C ALA A 165 -7.71 5.28 -5.08
N HIS A 166 -9.02 5.41 -4.85
CA HIS A 166 -9.97 5.84 -5.88
C HIS A 166 -9.64 7.23 -6.44
N ILE A 167 -9.31 8.20 -5.57
CA ILE A 167 -8.84 9.54 -6.02
C ILE A 167 -7.62 9.41 -6.92
N TRP A 168 -6.66 8.56 -6.54
CA TRP A 168 -5.46 8.36 -7.32
C TRP A 168 -5.77 7.77 -8.70
N PHE A 169 -6.56 6.69 -8.78
CA PHE A 169 -6.90 6.04 -10.04
C PHE A 169 -7.76 6.93 -10.96
N ILE A 170 -8.73 7.67 -10.43
CA ILE A 170 -9.54 8.60 -11.25
C ILE A 170 -8.70 9.78 -11.75
N SER A 171 -7.71 10.22 -10.96
CA SER A 171 -6.73 11.22 -11.43
C SER A 171 -5.83 10.67 -12.53
N VAL A 172 -5.39 9.41 -12.44
CA VAL A 172 -4.63 8.72 -13.48
C VAL A 172 -5.46 8.55 -14.76
N PHE A 173 -6.75 8.20 -14.62
CA PHE A 173 -7.68 8.11 -15.75
C PHE A 173 -7.81 9.44 -16.50
N SER A 174 -7.79 10.56 -15.77
CA SER A 174 -7.88 11.91 -16.33
C SER A 174 -6.71 12.24 -17.28
N ILE A 175 -5.52 11.65 -17.07
CA ILE A 175 -4.29 11.89 -17.84
C ILE A 175 -3.92 10.76 -18.82
N ASN A 176 -4.84 9.85 -19.13
CA ASN A 176 -4.48 8.62 -19.85
C ASN A 176 -3.90 8.81 -21.26
N ILE A 177 -4.28 9.90 -21.96
CA ILE A 177 -3.80 10.20 -23.31
C ILE A 177 -2.31 10.49 -23.22
N PHE A 178 -1.87 11.16 -22.16
CA PHE A 178 -0.45 11.37 -21.89
C PHE A 178 0.27 10.06 -21.59
N LEU A 179 -0.33 9.13 -20.84
CA LEU A 179 0.26 7.81 -20.59
C LEU A 179 0.43 6.98 -21.86
N GLU A 180 -0.55 7.01 -22.78
CA GLU A 180 -0.45 6.37 -24.09
C GLU A 180 0.66 6.96 -24.95
N LEU A 181 0.82 8.28 -24.89
CA LEU A 181 1.86 9.01 -25.57
C LEU A 181 3.24 8.75 -24.97
N TYR A 182 3.35 8.59 -23.64
CA TYR A 182 4.61 8.27 -22.94
C TYR A 182 5.04 6.81 -23.07
N GLY A 183 4.12 5.89 -23.37
CA GLY A 183 4.42 4.45 -23.52
C GLY A 183 4.98 4.06 -24.88
N LYS A 184 4.90 4.97 -25.86
CA LYS A 184 5.58 4.80 -27.15
C LYS A 184 7.00 5.37 -26.98
N ASN A 185 8.04 4.60 -27.34
CA ASN A 185 9.42 5.09 -27.38
C ASN A 185 9.57 6.09 -28.54
N ARG A 186 9.10 7.31 -28.32
CA ARG A 186 8.96 8.33 -29.37
C ARG A 186 10.13 9.29 -29.31
N THR A 187 10.97 9.25 -30.34
CA THR A 187 11.92 10.32 -30.68
C THR A 187 11.24 11.54 -31.31
N ASP A 188 9.93 11.43 -31.56
CA ASP A 188 9.15 12.22 -32.51
C ASP A 188 7.83 12.78 -31.93
N PHE A 189 7.59 12.69 -30.62
CA PHE A 189 6.37 13.27 -30.02
C PHE A 189 6.50 14.79 -29.98
N CYS A 190 5.74 15.49 -30.82
CA CYS A 190 5.79 16.94 -30.96
C CYS A 190 4.43 17.60 -30.66
N GLN A 191 4.42 18.69 -29.89
CA GLN A 191 3.22 19.46 -29.53
C GLN A 191 3.31 20.90 -30.05
N LEU A 192 2.22 21.45 -30.59
CA LEU A 192 2.14 22.86 -30.98
C LEU A 192 2.19 23.75 -29.72
N ASN A 193 3.15 24.67 -29.66
CA ASN A 193 3.31 25.63 -28.58
C ASN A 193 2.43 26.87 -28.82
N SER A 194 2.41 27.79 -27.84
CA SER A 194 1.61 29.02 -27.87
C SER A 194 1.94 30.02 -29.01
N HIS A 195 2.91 29.70 -29.85
CA HIS A 195 3.30 30.45 -31.05
C HIS A 195 3.17 29.63 -32.34
N ALA A 196 2.40 28.53 -32.32
CA ALA A 196 2.20 27.61 -33.44
C ALA A 196 3.46 26.81 -33.87
N GLY A 197 4.48 26.70 -33.03
CA GLY A 197 5.67 25.87 -33.30
C GLY A 197 5.59 24.49 -32.63
N LEU A 198 6.06 23.43 -33.30
CA LEU A 198 6.14 22.07 -32.75
C LEU A 198 7.31 21.92 -31.72
N ASN A 199 7.02 21.37 -30.54
CA ASN A 199 7.96 21.10 -29.45
C ASN A 199 7.98 19.60 -29.10
N CYS A 200 9.13 18.94 -29.25
CA CYS A 200 9.25 17.49 -29.20
C CYS A 200 10.18 16.96 -28.09
N GLY A 201 9.95 15.76 -27.54
CA GLY A 201 10.84 15.18 -26.53
C GLY A 201 10.68 13.66 -26.30
N THR A 202 11.75 13.01 -25.83
CA THR A 202 11.81 11.56 -25.53
C THR A 202 11.62 11.27 -24.03
N ARG A 203 10.89 10.20 -23.73
CA ARG A 203 10.90 9.54 -22.41
C ARG A 203 10.90 8.04 -22.57
N GLU A 204 11.53 7.35 -21.63
CA GLU A 204 11.65 5.90 -21.71
C GLU A 204 10.28 5.21 -21.56
N PRO A 205 9.94 4.28 -22.48
CA PRO A 205 8.61 3.67 -22.58
C PRO A 205 8.20 2.81 -21.35
N TRP A 206 9.16 2.34 -20.55
CA TRP A 206 8.89 1.48 -19.40
C TRP A 206 7.99 2.14 -18.35
N LEU A 207 8.00 3.49 -18.27
CA LEU A 207 7.20 4.20 -17.29
C LEU A 207 5.70 3.92 -17.49
N ALA A 208 5.22 3.98 -18.74
CA ALA A 208 3.82 3.70 -19.05
C ALA A 208 3.47 2.22 -18.86
N GLU A 209 4.40 1.31 -19.18
CA GLU A 209 4.23 -0.12 -18.92
C GLU A 209 4.02 -0.39 -17.42
N ILE A 210 4.81 0.25 -16.55
CA ILE A 210 4.64 0.14 -15.09
C ILE A 210 3.31 0.72 -14.63
N PHE A 211 2.92 1.91 -15.11
CA PHE A 211 1.63 2.50 -14.76
C PHE A 211 0.44 1.65 -15.22
N ASN A 212 0.55 0.96 -16.36
CA ASN A 212 -0.47 0.03 -16.86
C ASN A 212 -0.51 -1.28 -16.06
N ALA A 213 0.64 -1.75 -15.56
CA ALA A 213 0.74 -2.99 -14.78
C ALA A 213 0.25 -2.84 -13.33
N ILE A 214 0.44 -1.69 -12.68
CA ILE A 214 0.06 -1.44 -11.27
C ILE A 214 -1.41 -1.79 -10.96
N PRO A 215 -2.42 -1.30 -11.71
CA PRO A 215 -3.81 -1.66 -11.46
C PRO A 215 -4.05 -3.17 -11.54
N TRP A 216 -3.40 -3.86 -12.47
CA TRP A 216 -3.55 -5.29 -12.66
C TRP A 216 -2.91 -6.09 -11.51
N ILE A 217 -1.73 -5.68 -11.04
CA ILE A 217 -1.08 -6.26 -9.87
C ILE A 217 -1.97 -6.12 -8.63
N LEU A 218 -2.56 -4.94 -8.41
CA LEU A 218 -3.46 -4.69 -7.28
C LEU A 218 -4.78 -5.48 -7.39
N THR A 219 -5.28 -5.69 -8.60
CA THR A 219 -6.39 -6.60 -8.88
C THR A 219 -6.04 -8.04 -8.52
N GLY A 220 -4.83 -8.49 -8.87
CA GLY A 220 -4.30 -9.78 -8.44
C GLY A 220 -4.24 -9.90 -6.91
N ILE A 221 -3.72 -8.88 -6.22
CA ILE A 221 -3.68 -8.88 -4.75
C ILE A 221 -5.10 -8.98 -4.15
N PHE A 222 -6.07 -8.25 -4.70
CA PHE A 222 -7.46 -8.34 -4.25
C PHE A 222 -8.03 -9.76 -4.40
N ILE A 223 -7.86 -10.36 -5.58
CA ILE A 223 -8.33 -11.73 -5.88
C ILE A 223 -7.67 -12.73 -4.92
N TRP A 224 -6.37 -12.59 -4.67
CA TRP A 224 -5.64 -13.45 -3.73
C TRP A 224 -6.24 -13.35 -2.32
N ILE A 225 -6.47 -12.15 -1.82
CA ILE A 225 -7.06 -11.93 -0.49
C ILE A 225 -8.48 -12.50 -0.42
N ALA A 226 -9.30 -12.28 -1.45
CA ALA A 226 -10.66 -12.80 -1.50
C ALA A 226 -10.69 -14.33 -1.51
N LEU A 227 -9.84 -14.98 -2.32
CA LEU A 227 -9.69 -16.44 -2.35
C LEU A 227 -9.17 -16.98 -1.02
N TYR A 228 -8.15 -16.35 -0.44
CA TYR A 228 -7.60 -16.73 0.86
C TYR A 228 -8.69 -16.65 1.95
N MET A 229 -9.44 -15.54 2.02
CA MET A 229 -10.51 -15.37 3.00
C MET A 229 -11.66 -16.35 2.78
N GLY A 230 -12.08 -16.56 1.54
CA GLY A 230 -13.16 -17.48 1.19
C GLY A 230 -12.83 -18.94 1.53
N ILE A 231 -11.63 -19.39 1.14
CA ILE A 231 -11.17 -20.76 1.42
C ILE A 231 -10.95 -20.95 2.92
N ARG A 232 -10.33 -19.98 3.60
CA ARG A 232 -10.17 -20.03 5.06
C ARG A 232 -11.50 -20.06 5.78
N TRP A 233 -12.46 -19.23 5.37
CA TRP A 233 -13.81 -19.21 5.93
C TRP A 233 -14.51 -20.56 5.78
N PHE A 234 -14.42 -21.17 4.59
CA PHE A 234 -14.97 -22.50 4.31
C PHE A 234 -14.30 -23.59 5.18
N LEU A 235 -12.97 -23.60 5.27
CA LEU A 235 -12.23 -24.58 6.08
C LEU A 235 -12.61 -24.49 7.57
N VAL A 236 -12.77 -23.28 8.10
CA VAL A 236 -13.12 -23.05 9.50
C VAL A 236 -14.59 -23.37 9.79
N LYS A 237 -15.55 -22.84 9.01
CA LYS A 237 -16.99 -23.00 9.28
C LYS A 237 -17.57 -24.33 8.81
N SER A 238 -17.16 -24.83 7.65
CA SER A 238 -17.80 -26.00 7.03
C SER A 238 -17.12 -27.31 7.42
N ILE A 239 -15.80 -27.31 7.60
CA ILE A 239 -15.02 -28.51 7.91
C ILE A 239 -14.63 -28.58 9.40
N GLY A 240 -14.76 -27.47 10.15
CA GLY A 240 -14.38 -27.42 11.56
C GLY A 240 -12.89 -27.62 11.79
N ALA A 241 -12.07 -27.41 10.75
CA ALA A 241 -10.63 -27.55 10.86
C ALA A 241 -10.10 -26.44 11.78
N ARG A 242 -9.52 -26.81 12.94
CA ARG A 242 -8.65 -25.91 13.69
C ARG A 242 -7.50 -25.55 12.76
N THR A 243 -7.45 -24.33 12.24
CA THR A 243 -6.40 -23.91 11.32
C THR A 243 -5.08 -23.88 12.07
N THR A 244 -4.28 -24.94 11.95
CA THR A 244 -2.89 -24.94 12.43
C THR A 244 -2.08 -23.92 11.60
N PRO A 245 -0.99 -23.35 12.15
CA PRO A 245 -0.14 -22.41 11.42
C PRO A 245 0.35 -22.97 10.07
N GLN A 246 0.65 -24.27 10.01
CA GLN A 246 1.05 -24.96 8.78
C GLN A 246 -0.05 -24.98 7.71
N LEU A 247 -1.28 -25.32 8.08
CA LEU A 247 -2.41 -25.33 7.14
C LEU A 247 -2.71 -23.91 6.63
N GLY A 248 -2.62 -22.90 7.51
CA GLY A 248 -2.74 -21.49 7.13
C GLY A 248 -1.71 -21.06 6.09
N LYS A 249 -0.45 -21.49 6.26
CA LYS A 249 0.64 -21.22 5.30
C LYS A 249 0.39 -21.90 3.95
N GLN A 250 -0.08 -23.16 3.96
CA GLN A 250 -0.41 -23.90 2.74
C GLN A 250 -1.55 -23.24 1.96
N VAL A 251 -2.62 -22.82 2.64
CA VAL A 251 -3.75 -22.12 2.01
C VAL A 251 -3.30 -20.77 1.43
N SER A 252 -2.50 -20.00 2.17
CA SER A 252 -1.95 -18.73 1.70
C SER A 252 -1.09 -18.91 0.44
N MET A 253 -0.19 -19.90 0.43
CA MET A 253 0.69 -20.16 -0.71
C MET A 253 -0.08 -20.73 -1.91
N GLY A 254 -1.01 -21.65 -1.66
CA GLY A 254 -1.85 -22.24 -2.72
C GLY A 254 -2.73 -21.20 -3.41
N THR A 255 -3.40 -20.34 -2.63
CA THR A 255 -4.19 -19.22 -3.19
C THR A 255 -3.33 -18.21 -3.95
N LEU A 256 -2.11 -17.94 -3.48
CA LEU A 256 -1.18 -17.04 -4.18
C LEU A 256 -0.79 -17.61 -5.54
N ILE A 257 -0.39 -18.88 -5.61
CA ILE A 257 -0.01 -19.56 -6.87
C ILE A 257 -1.17 -19.53 -7.87
N VAL A 258 -2.39 -19.89 -7.42
CA VAL A 258 -3.59 -19.87 -8.28
C VAL A 258 -3.85 -18.47 -8.82
N THR A 259 -3.71 -17.44 -7.98
CA THR A 259 -3.96 -16.06 -8.38
C THR A 259 -2.93 -15.55 -9.38
N VAL A 260 -1.64 -15.84 -9.15
CA VAL A 260 -0.58 -15.50 -10.10
C VAL A 260 -0.86 -16.14 -11.45
N LEU A 261 -1.15 -17.45 -11.50
CA LEU A 261 -1.48 -18.14 -12.76
C LEU A 261 -2.67 -17.51 -13.47
N LEU A 262 -3.74 -17.17 -12.74
CA LEU A 262 -4.91 -16.51 -13.30
C LEU A 262 -4.54 -15.15 -13.90
N CYS A 263 -3.83 -14.32 -13.15
CA CYS A 263 -3.39 -12.99 -13.61
C CYS A 263 -2.45 -13.05 -14.83
N THR A 264 -1.57 -14.05 -14.92
CA THR A 264 -0.67 -14.21 -16.08
C THR A 264 -1.44 -14.65 -17.32
N VAL A 265 -2.39 -15.58 -17.18
CA VAL A 265 -3.20 -16.08 -18.31
C VAL A 265 -4.11 -14.99 -18.87
N THR A 266 -4.65 -14.12 -18.02
CA THR A 266 -5.55 -13.05 -18.46
C THR A 266 -4.84 -11.73 -18.74
N TRP A 267 -3.51 -11.64 -18.61
CA TRP A 267 -2.75 -10.43 -18.94
C TRP A 267 -2.96 -9.96 -20.38
N PRO A 268 -2.85 -10.82 -21.42
CA PRO A 268 -3.05 -10.38 -22.80
C PRO A 268 -4.47 -9.83 -23.03
N VAL A 269 -5.46 -10.40 -22.35
CA VAL A 269 -6.86 -9.91 -22.42
C VAL A 269 -7.00 -8.53 -21.78
N TYR A 270 -6.32 -8.30 -20.65
CA TYR A 270 -6.26 -7.00 -20.00
C TYR A 270 -5.48 -5.99 -20.86
N ASP A 271 -4.42 -6.40 -21.55
CA ASP A 271 -3.50 -5.51 -22.26
C ASP A 271 -3.91 -5.18 -23.71
N ASP A 272 -4.49 -6.13 -24.46
CA ASP A 272 -4.87 -5.90 -25.87
C ASP A 272 -6.30 -5.31 -26.02
N GLY A 273 -7.03 -5.21 -24.91
CA GLY A 273 -8.42 -4.76 -24.90
C GLY A 273 -9.39 -5.86 -25.34
N PHE A 274 -10.61 -5.77 -24.82
CA PHE A 274 -11.66 -6.80 -24.88
C PHE A 274 -12.33 -6.94 -26.27
N TRP A 275 -11.56 -7.25 -27.33
CA TRP A 275 -12.05 -7.37 -28.72
C TRP A 275 -13.27 -8.31 -28.90
N ASP A 276 -13.39 -9.36 -28.10
CA ASP A 276 -14.46 -10.38 -28.22
C ASP A 276 -15.34 -10.54 -26.97
N GLN A 277 -15.21 -9.67 -25.97
CA GLN A 277 -15.74 -9.91 -24.62
C GLN A 277 -16.75 -8.86 -24.13
N GLY A 278 -17.04 -7.81 -24.91
CA GLY A 278 -18.13 -6.85 -24.63
C GLY A 278 -18.00 -6.12 -23.29
N GLY A 279 -16.89 -5.42 -23.07
CA GLY A 279 -16.66 -4.62 -21.87
C GLY A 279 -17.35 -3.24 -21.91
N LEU A 280 -17.56 -2.62 -20.75
CA LEU A 280 -18.10 -1.26 -20.62
C LEU A 280 -17.29 -0.26 -21.47
N GLY A 281 -17.90 0.26 -22.54
CA GLY A 281 -17.29 1.28 -23.42
C GLY A 281 -16.41 0.73 -24.56
N ALA A 282 -16.24 -0.58 -24.68
CA ALA A 282 -15.67 -1.19 -25.87
C ALA A 282 -16.64 -1.03 -27.06
N MET A 283 -16.12 -0.96 -28.30
CA MET A 283 -16.99 -0.97 -29.49
C MET A 283 -17.63 -2.36 -29.59
N ASP A 284 -18.94 -2.42 -29.38
CA ASP A 284 -19.71 -3.68 -29.30
C ASP A 284 -19.86 -4.39 -30.65
N GLU A 285 -19.70 -3.67 -31.76
CA GLU A 285 -19.81 -4.21 -33.12
C GLU A 285 -18.53 -3.99 -33.94
N VAL A 286 -18.00 -5.09 -34.49
CA VAL A 286 -16.84 -5.08 -35.40
C VAL A 286 -17.12 -4.24 -36.65
N SER A 287 -18.38 -4.13 -37.09
CA SER A 287 -18.83 -3.29 -38.21
C SER A 287 -18.44 -1.82 -38.05
N ALA A 288 -18.56 -1.24 -36.85
CA ALA A 288 -18.21 0.15 -36.59
C ALA A 288 -16.69 0.43 -36.67
N LEU A 289 -15.85 -0.61 -36.47
CA LEU A 289 -14.40 -0.51 -36.65
C LEU A 289 -14.00 -0.62 -38.13
N GLU A 290 -14.82 -1.23 -38.96
CA GLU A 290 -14.61 -1.30 -40.42
C GLU A 290 -14.82 0.07 -41.09
N GLU A 291 -15.48 1.02 -40.43
CA GLU A 291 -15.62 2.41 -40.87
C GLU A 291 -14.32 3.23 -40.71
N LEU A 292 -13.36 2.76 -39.90
CA LEU A 292 -12.06 3.41 -39.71
C LEU A 292 -11.15 3.18 -40.93
N ARG A 293 -11.29 4.05 -41.93
CA ARG A 293 -10.56 4.00 -43.20
C ARG A 293 -9.29 4.85 -43.25
N GLY A 294 -8.78 5.28 -42.09
CA GLY A 294 -7.54 6.07 -42.01
C GLY A 294 -6.32 5.29 -42.50
N GLN A 295 -5.32 6.01 -43.01
CA GLN A 295 -4.05 5.45 -43.46
C GLN A 295 -2.92 6.49 -43.34
N PRO A 296 -1.65 6.06 -43.27
CA PRO A 296 -0.52 6.99 -43.37
C PRO A 296 -0.37 7.53 -44.79
N VAL A 297 0.05 8.79 -44.92
CA VAL A 297 0.29 9.47 -46.19
C VAL A 297 1.59 10.28 -46.13
N ASP A 298 2.22 10.48 -47.29
CA ASP A 298 3.36 11.38 -47.41
C ASP A 298 2.95 12.80 -47.02
N THR A 299 3.72 13.45 -46.15
CA THR A 299 3.33 14.73 -45.53
C THR A 299 4.43 15.77 -45.70
N LEU A 300 4.05 16.99 -46.07
CA LEU A 300 4.98 18.12 -46.17
C LEU A 300 5.11 18.85 -44.84
N VAL A 301 6.35 19.06 -44.40
CA VAL A 301 6.71 19.72 -43.14
C VAL A 301 7.52 20.98 -43.47
N ASP A 302 7.20 22.11 -42.82
CA ASP A 302 7.97 23.36 -42.95
C ASP A 302 9.28 23.25 -42.16
N ILE A 303 10.41 23.54 -42.83
CA ILE A 303 11.76 23.44 -42.30
C ILE A 303 12.10 24.63 -41.39
N ASN A 304 11.53 25.80 -41.68
CA ASN A 304 11.83 27.06 -40.99
C ASN A 304 10.98 27.24 -39.73
N GLU A 305 9.85 26.52 -39.62
CA GLU A 305 8.95 26.54 -38.47
C GLU A 305 9.04 25.26 -37.63
N GLY A 306 10.01 25.17 -36.70
CA GLY A 306 10.09 24.06 -35.74
C GLY A 306 11.30 24.10 -34.82
N HIS A 307 11.14 23.70 -33.55
CA HIS A 307 12.23 23.72 -32.55
C HIS A 307 13.07 22.43 -32.50
N HIS A 308 12.78 21.43 -33.33
CA HIS A 308 13.41 20.09 -33.30
C HIS A 308 13.73 19.52 -34.69
N TRP A 309 14.01 20.40 -35.65
CA TRP A 309 14.41 20.03 -37.02
C TRP A 309 15.54 18.98 -37.05
N GLU A 310 16.51 19.07 -36.13
CA GLU A 310 17.68 18.18 -36.05
C GLU A 310 17.34 16.67 -35.93
N SER A 311 16.16 16.27 -35.43
CA SER A 311 15.79 14.84 -35.29
C SER A 311 15.02 14.28 -36.48
N ILE A 312 14.35 15.12 -37.27
CA ILE A 312 13.56 14.74 -38.45
C ILE A 312 14.35 15.02 -39.74
N GLU A 313 15.38 15.88 -39.68
CA GLU A 313 16.24 16.25 -40.81
C GLU A 313 16.83 15.04 -41.54
N ALA A 314 17.18 13.97 -40.82
CA ALA A 314 17.76 12.76 -41.42
C ALA A 314 16.77 12.01 -42.34
N ASP A 315 15.48 12.07 -42.04
CA ASP A 315 14.41 11.35 -42.74
C ASP A 315 13.55 12.27 -43.62
N CYS A 316 13.88 13.58 -43.68
CA CYS A 316 13.16 14.53 -44.52
C CYS A 316 13.74 14.63 -45.93
N LEU A 317 12.93 14.27 -46.92
CA LEU A 317 13.31 14.32 -48.32
C LEU A 317 13.13 15.74 -48.87
N THR A 318 14.18 16.28 -49.45
CA THR A 318 14.13 17.57 -50.16
C THR A 318 13.18 17.51 -51.37
N TYR A 319 12.76 18.68 -51.86
CA TYR A 319 11.95 18.76 -53.09
C TYR A 319 12.62 18.02 -54.27
N GLU A 320 13.94 18.17 -54.45
CA GLU A 320 14.66 17.50 -55.55
C GLU A 320 14.62 15.96 -55.43
N GLN A 321 14.70 15.44 -54.19
CA GLN A 321 14.66 14.00 -53.92
C GLN A 321 13.26 13.40 -53.96
N SER A 322 12.22 14.24 -53.83
CA SER A 322 10.82 13.82 -53.70
C SER A 322 9.89 14.42 -54.75
N ILE A 323 10.46 14.96 -55.84
CA ILE A 323 9.71 15.68 -56.90
C ILE A 323 8.61 14.84 -57.55
N ALA A 324 8.75 13.52 -57.53
CA ALA A 324 7.76 12.59 -58.07
C ALA A 324 6.51 12.40 -57.17
N SER A 325 6.55 12.91 -55.93
CA SER A 325 5.40 12.84 -55.03
C SER A 325 4.36 13.91 -55.39
N GLU A 326 3.11 13.48 -55.54
CA GLU A 326 1.99 14.37 -55.89
C GLU A 326 1.64 15.35 -54.77
N VAL A 327 2.14 15.15 -53.54
CA VAL A 327 1.94 16.08 -52.42
C VAL A 327 2.53 17.47 -52.71
N TRP A 328 3.50 17.55 -53.65
CA TRP A 328 4.05 18.82 -54.15
C TRP A 328 3.17 19.57 -55.15
N ASN A 329 2.13 18.91 -55.70
CA ASN A 329 1.11 19.50 -56.58
C ASN A 329 -0.03 20.08 -55.75
N SER A 330 0.31 21.01 -54.86
CA SER A 330 -0.62 21.68 -53.96
C SER A 330 -0.73 23.16 -54.32
N GLU A 331 -1.95 23.71 -54.22
CA GLU A 331 -2.25 25.12 -54.48
C GLU A 331 -1.40 26.08 -53.64
N LYS A 332 -0.84 25.63 -52.50
CA LYS A 332 0.06 26.42 -51.64
C LYS A 332 1.36 26.86 -52.32
N PHE A 333 1.73 26.24 -53.44
CA PHE A 333 2.91 26.57 -54.21
C PHE A 333 2.58 27.26 -55.55
N GLU A 334 1.34 27.68 -55.75
CA GLU A 334 0.83 28.32 -56.96
C GLU A 334 0.08 29.63 -56.60
N GLY A 335 0.30 30.72 -57.35
CA GLY A 335 -0.37 32.02 -57.11
C GLY A 335 0.57 33.17 -56.69
N GLU A 336 -0.01 34.33 -56.35
CA GLU A 336 0.74 35.56 -56.00
C GLU A 336 1.41 35.50 -54.61
N ASP A 337 0.86 34.72 -53.67
CA ASP A 337 1.38 34.50 -52.30
C ASP A 337 1.88 33.05 -52.10
N ALA A 338 2.50 32.45 -53.12
CA ALA A 338 2.99 31.08 -53.07
C ALA A 338 4.19 30.91 -52.12
N TYR A 339 4.18 29.85 -51.31
CA TYR A 339 5.32 29.46 -50.48
C TYR A 339 6.47 28.92 -51.34
N SER A 340 7.71 29.05 -50.87
CA SER A 340 8.84 28.41 -51.56
C SER A 340 8.85 26.91 -51.26
N ARG A 341 9.00 26.08 -52.30
CA ARG A 341 9.17 24.62 -52.14
C ARG A 341 10.45 24.26 -51.36
N SER A 342 11.43 25.17 -51.27
CA SER A 342 12.64 25.01 -50.46
C SER A 342 12.39 25.12 -48.95
N ASP A 343 11.27 25.72 -48.56
CA ASP A 343 10.93 25.94 -47.15
C ASP A 343 10.22 24.72 -46.57
N PHE A 344 9.91 23.72 -47.40
CA PHE A 344 9.28 22.47 -47.01
C PHE A 344 10.17 21.28 -47.36
N CYS A 345 9.97 20.20 -46.64
CA CYS A 345 10.49 18.88 -46.99
C CYS A 345 9.38 17.84 -46.82
N LEU A 346 9.56 16.66 -47.43
CA LEU A 346 8.60 15.58 -47.38
C LEU A 346 9.05 14.51 -46.38
N VAL A 347 8.20 14.24 -45.39
CA VAL A 347 8.31 13.08 -44.50
C VAL A 347 7.46 11.95 -45.07
N SER A 348 8.07 10.78 -45.25
CA SER A 348 7.45 9.66 -45.95
C SER A 348 6.36 8.97 -45.09
N ALA A 349 5.39 8.36 -45.77
CA ALA A 349 4.26 7.68 -45.13
C ALA A 349 4.71 6.58 -44.14
N SER A 350 5.82 5.90 -44.41
CA SER A 350 6.35 4.85 -43.52
C SER A 350 6.66 5.35 -42.11
N HIS A 351 7.06 6.62 -41.96
CA HIS A 351 7.33 7.24 -40.67
C HIS A 351 6.07 7.31 -39.79
N PHE A 352 4.89 7.45 -40.42
CA PHE A 352 3.61 7.61 -39.74
C PHE A 352 2.90 6.29 -39.40
N LEU A 353 3.46 5.14 -39.78
CA LEU A 353 2.83 3.82 -39.57
C LEU A 353 2.48 3.52 -38.10
N ASN A 354 3.31 3.99 -37.17
CA ASN A 354 3.14 3.77 -35.73
C ASN A 354 2.45 4.94 -35.00
N TRP A 355 2.10 6.01 -35.73
CA TRP A 355 1.58 7.25 -35.14
C TRP A 355 0.10 7.14 -34.72
N GLY A 356 -0.69 6.31 -35.41
CA GLY A 356 -2.12 6.13 -35.17
C GLY A 356 -2.55 4.67 -35.21
N ILE A 357 -3.83 4.43 -34.96
CA ILE A 357 -4.49 3.15 -35.24
C ILE A 357 -5.17 3.28 -36.59
N TYR A 358 -4.68 2.52 -37.57
CA TYR A 358 -5.17 2.54 -38.94
C TYR A 358 -5.87 1.21 -39.21
N GLN A 359 -7.13 1.24 -39.65
CA GLN A 359 -7.87 0.06 -40.15
C GLN A 359 -7.69 -1.20 -39.29
N PRO A 360 -8.09 -1.21 -38.01
CA PRO A 360 -7.70 -2.23 -37.04
C PRO A 360 -8.24 -3.65 -37.34
N VAL A 361 -9.20 -3.75 -38.27
CA VAL A 361 -9.79 -5.02 -38.75
C VAL A 361 -9.02 -5.60 -39.96
N GLN A 362 -8.06 -4.85 -40.52
CA GLN A 362 -7.31 -5.25 -41.71
C GLN A 362 -5.87 -5.65 -41.37
N ARG A 363 -5.46 -6.83 -41.86
CA ARG A 363 -4.08 -7.33 -41.69
C ARG A 363 -3.07 -6.51 -42.50
N ASN A 364 -3.46 -6.09 -43.70
CA ASN A 364 -2.67 -5.18 -44.54
C ASN A 364 -3.42 -3.84 -44.60
N ILE A 365 -2.69 -2.73 -44.54
CA ILE A 365 -3.31 -1.41 -44.69
C ILE A 365 -3.82 -1.30 -46.13
N LEU A 366 -5.08 -0.94 -46.31
CA LEU A 366 -5.67 -0.66 -47.62
C LEU A 366 -5.52 0.82 -47.95
N ASP A 367 -5.31 1.11 -49.23
CA ASP A 367 -5.22 2.47 -49.75
C ASP A 367 -6.61 3.03 -50.05
N PHE A 368 -7.36 3.43 -49.02
CA PHE A 368 -8.66 4.10 -49.18
C PHE A 368 -8.54 5.51 -49.77
N SER A 369 -7.45 6.24 -49.53
CA SER A 369 -7.28 7.60 -50.06
C SER A 369 -6.80 7.63 -51.51
N GLY A 370 -6.41 6.48 -52.08
CA GLY A 370 -6.00 6.37 -53.47
C GLY A 370 -4.59 6.90 -53.77
N VAL A 371 -3.71 7.03 -52.78
CA VAL A 371 -2.36 7.59 -52.98
C VAL A 371 -1.49 6.74 -53.88
N ASN A 372 -1.79 5.43 -54.02
CA ASN A 372 -1.06 4.57 -54.94
C ASN A 372 -1.62 4.56 -56.36
N HIS A 373 -2.73 5.27 -56.63
CA HIS A 373 -3.43 5.22 -57.92
C HIS A 373 -3.76 3.79 -58.37
N HIS A 374 -4.17 2.97 -57.42
CA HIS A 374 -4.49 1.57 -57.67
C HIS A 374 -5.69 1.39 -58.61
N LYS A 375 -6.57 2.39 -58.73
CA LYS A 375 -7.69 2.43 -59.68
C LYS A 375 -7.28 3.10 -60.99
N ASP A 376 -7.50 2.43 -62.12
CA ASP A 376 -7.41 3.01 -63.46
C ASP A 376 -8.67 2.66 -64.27
N THR A 377 -9.52 3.66 -64.44
CA THR A 377 -10.84 3.53 -65.07
C THR A 377 -10.76 3.39 -66.58
N SER A 378 -9.62 3.70 -67.21
CA SER A 378 -9.46 3.60 -68.66
C SER A 378 -9.33 2.15 -69.14
N ILE A 379 -8.76 1.30 -68.28
CA ILE A 379 -8.55 -0.14 -68.53
C ILE A 379 -9.40 -1.03 -67.62
N GLY A 380 -10.27 -0.45 -66.79
CA GLY A 380 -11.13 -1.18 -65.85
C GLY A 380 -10.37 -1.83 -64.68
N ARG A 381 -9.17 -1.34 -64.36
CA ARG A 381 -8.34 -1.87 -63.26
C ARG A 381 -8.88 -1.35 -61.93
N ASN A 382 -9.32 -2.26 -61.07
CA ASN A 382 -9.82 -2.00 -59.71
C ASN A 382 -10.94 -0.95 -59.60
N GLY A 383 -11.57 -0.54 -60.71
CA GLY A 383 -12.70 0.37 -60.62
C GLY A 383 -13.18 0.92 -61.95
N ILE A 384 -14.35 1.53 -61.90
CA ILE A 384 -14.97 2.28 -62.98
C ILE A 384 -15.40 3.64 -62.46
N SER A 385 -15.39 4.65 -63.33
CA SER A 385 -15.98 5.95 -63.04
C SER A 385 -16.52 6.50 -64.34
N GLN A 386 -17.81 6.82 -64.38
CA GLN A 386 -18.48 7.43 -65.52
C GLN A 386 -19.49 8.44 -65.04
N GLU A 387 -19.56 9.56 -65.77
CA GLU A 387 -20.52 10.63 -65.53
C GLU A 387 -21.21 10.99 -66.84
N TRP A 388 -22.51 11.23 -66.77
CA TRP A 388 -23.35 11.62 -67.89
C TRP A 388 -24.05 12.94 -67.59
N ALA A 389 -24.30 13.72 -68.65
CA ALA A 389 -25.12 14.91 -68.61
C ALA A 389 -25.99 14.92 -69.87
N GLU A 390 -27.25 14.51 -69.74
CA GLU A 390 -28.19 14.37 -70.86
C GLU A 390 -29.34 15.38 -70.72
N SER A 391 -29.69 16.07 -71.82
CA SER A 391 -30.80 17.04 -71.83
C SER A 391 -32.14 16.36 -72.12
N GLY A 392 -33.22 16.84 -71.50
CA GLY A 392 -34.56 16.27 -71.70
C GLY A 392 -35.11 16.40 -73.12
N ASN A 393 -36.20 15.67 -73.40
CA ASN A 393 -36.84 15.64 -74.71
C ASN A 393 -38.33 15.99 -74.59
N ASP A 394 -38.81 16.93 -75.40
CA ASP A 394 -40.20 17.42 -75.36
C ASP A 394 -41.22 16.45 -75.99
N GLU A 395 -40.79 15.41 -76.70
CA GLU A 395 -41.69 14.46 -77.38
C GLU A 395 -42.09 13.25 -76.50
N THR A 396 -41.16 12.69 -75.74
CA THR A 396 -41.37 11.51 -74.87
C THR A 396 -41.26 11.82 -73.39
N GLY A 397 -40.48 12.85 -73.01
CA GLY A 397 -40.19 13.17 -71.60
C GLY A 397 -39.31 12.16 -70.88
N ASP A 398 -38.86 11.11 -71.57
CA ASP A 398 -38.12 9.98 -70.98
C ASP A 398 -36.64 10.01 -71.41
N ILE A 399 -35.72 9.85 -70.45
CA ILE A 399 -34.28 9.68 -70.66
C ILE A 399 -33.87 8.30 -70.11
N SER A 400 -33.18 7.50 -70.91
CA SER A 400 -32.61 6.21 -70.49
C SER A 400 -31.09 6.24 -70.67
N ILE A 401 -30.36 6.02 -69.58
CA ILE A 401 -28.89 5.90 -69.58
C ILE A 401 -28.56 4.48 -69.18
N GLU A 402 -27.80 3.79 -70.03
CA GLU A 402 -27.32 2.43 -69.77
C GLU A 402 -25.82 2.36 -70.03
N GLY A 403 -25.12 1.58 -69.21
CA GLY A 403 -23.73 1.27 -69.46
C GLY A 403 -23.29 -0.04 -68.83
N ASN A 404 -22.32 -0.68 -69.48
CA ASN A 404 -21.77 -1.96 -69.07
C ASN A 404 -20.25 -1.89 -69.18
N TRP A 405 -19.57 -2.23 -68.09
CA TRP A 405 -18.11 -2.25 -68.02
C TRP A 405 -17.63 -3.54 -67.38
N ASN A 406 -16.44 -3.97 -67.82
CA ASN A 406 -15.70 -5.01 -67.12
C ASN A 406 -14.74 -4.33 -66.14
N MET A 407 -14.76 -4.80 -64.90
CA MET A 407 -13.81 -4.43 -63.86
C MET A 407 -12.98 -5.66 -63.48
N THR A 408 -11.66 -5.51 -63.47
CA THR A 408 -10.76 -6.55 -62.97
C THR A 408 -10.20 -6.11 -61.63
N ILE A 409 -10.47 -6.89 -60.58
CA ILE A 409 -9.87 -6.73 -59.27
C ILE A 409 -8.57 -7.53 -59.23
N GLU A 410 -7.45 -6.84 -59.02
CA GLU A 410 -6.11 -7.44 -58.96
C GLU A 410 -5.90 -8.28 -57.69
N ASP A 411 -5.12 -9.37 -57.82
CA ASP A 411 -4.87 -10.32 -56.73
C ASP A 411 -3.51 -10.09 -56.05
N PHE A 412 -3.51 -9.30 -54.98
CA PHE A 412 -2.35 -9.09 -54.11
C PHE A 412 -2.23 -10.15 -52.98
N GLY A 413 -2.90 -11.30 -53.12
CA GLY A 413 -2.92 -12.36 -52.10
C GLY A 413 -3.93 -12.14 -50.96
N LEU A 414 -4.88 -11.23 -51.14
CA LEU A 414 -5.98 -10.98 -50.21
C LEU A 414 -7.18 -11.89 -50.53
N LYS A 415 -7.85 -12.42 -49.49
CA LYS A 415 -9.07 -13.24 -49.69
C LYS A 415 -10.25 -12.43 -50.25
N THR A 416 -10.40 -11.19 -49.79
CA THR A 416 -11.45 -10.26 -50.20
C THR A 416 -10.93 -8.83 -50.09
N VAL A 417 -11.40 -7.93 -50.94
CA VAL A 417 -11.15 -6.48 -50.91
C VAL A 417 -12.46 -5.71 -50.74
N TYR A 418 -12.38 -4.52 -50.17
CA TYR A 418 -13.53 -3.62 -50.08
C TYR A 418 -13.80 -2.99 -51.44
N VAL A 419 -15.07 -3.01 -51.83
CA VAL A 419 -15.57 -2.41 -53.06
C VAL A 419 -16.68 -1.45 -52.70
N ASP A 420 -16.41 -0.16 -52.87
CA ASP A 420 -17.43 0.87 -52.71
C ASP A 420 -18.21 1.01 -54.01
N LEU A 421 -19.53 0.92 -53.89
CA LEU A 421 -20.49 1.17 -54.95
C LEU A 421 -21.14 2.52 -54.68
N VAL A 422 -20.81 3.51 -55.49
CA VAL A 422 -21.42 4.84 -55.44
C VAL A 422 -22.16 5.06 -56.75
N CYS A 423 -23.44 5.38 -56.61
CA CYS A 423 -24.31 5.67 -57.73
C CYS A 423 -25.14 6.89 -57.38
N GLY A 424 -25.24 7.84 -58.30
CA GLY A 424 -25.96 9.08 -58.08
C GLY A 424 -26.67 9.54 -59.33
N GLU A 425 -27.87 10.08 -59.14
CA GLU A 425 -28.65 10.68 -60.20
C GLU A 425 -29.33 11.94 -59.67
N ARG A 426 -29.32 13.01 -60.48
CA ARG A 426 -29.96 14.28 -60.14
C ARG A 426 -30.36 15.03 -61.40
N SER A 427 -31.45 15.79 -61.34
CA SER A 427 -31.75 16.80 -62.35
C SER A 427 -31.10 18.14 -62.00
N SER A 428 -31.02 19.04 -62.99
CA SER A 428 -30.44 20.37 -62.82
C SER A 428 -31.18 21.25 -61.81
N GLU A 429 -32.46 20.95 -61.52
CA GLU A 429 -33.32 21.68 -60.57
C GLU A 429 -34.07 20.70 -59.66
N TRP A 430 -34.28 21.10 -58.40
CA TRP A 430 -34.96 20.24 -57.42
C TRP A 430 -36.45 20.00 -57.78
N GLY A 431 -36.88 18.74 -57.74
CA GLY A 431 -38.29 18.34 -57.89
C GLY A 431 -38.79 18.18 -59.34
N ILE A 432 -37.88 18.12 -60.32
CA ILE A 432 -38.20 17.87 -61.73
C ILE A 432 -37.82 16.44 -62.12
N GLY A 433 -38.80 15.69 -62.64
CA GLY A 433 -38.68 14.30 -63.11
C GLY A 433 -38.66 13.25 -61.99
N GLU A 434 -39.01 12.02 -62.32
CA GLU A 434 -38.81 10.84 -61.46
C GLU A 434 -37.77 9.92 -62.10
N GLY A 435 -36.65 9.71 -61.40
CA GLY A 435 -35.56 8.82 -61.78
C GLY A 435 -35.55 7.52 -60.98
N ALA A 436 -35.25 6.41 -61.65
CA ALA A 436 -35.02 5.13 -61.00
C ALA A 436 -33.74 4.48 -61.55
N GLY A 437 -32.63 4.67 -60.85
CA GLY A 437 -31.35 4.02 -61.13
C GLY A 437 -31.22 2.61 -60.52
N SER A 438 -30.50 1.75 -61.25
CA SER A 438 -30.10 0.40 -60.82
C SER A 438 -28.61 0.18 -61.10
N LEU A 439 -27.87 -0.32 -60.12
CA LEU A 439 -26.47 -0.72 -60.23
C LEU A 439 -26.31 -2.20 -59.86
N ILE A 440 -25.86 -3.02 -60.81
CA ILE A 440 -25.72 -4.47 -60.62
C ILE A 440 -24.28 -4.90 -60.87
N VAL A 441 -23.71 -5.62 -59.90
CA VAL A 441 -22.40 -6.27 -60.02
C VAL A 441 -22.60 -7.77 -60.25
N ARG A 442 -21.95 -8.32 -61.28
CA ARG A 442 -21.94 -9.74 -61.62
C ARG A 442 -20.54 -10.33 -61.56
N ASP A 443 -20.44 -11.58 -61.13
CA ASP A 443 -19.19 -12.34 -61.20
C ASP A 443 -18.92 -12.92 -62.61
N ALA A 444 -17.75 -13.54 -62.77
CA ALA A 444 -17.35 -14.24 -63.99
C ALA A 444 -18.30 -15.39 -64.42
N SER A 445 -19.16 -15.88 -63.51
CA SER A 445 -20.19 -16.89 -63.79
C SER A 445 -21.57 -16.29 -64.14
N ASP A 446 -21.63 -14.96 -64.28
CA ASP A 446 -22.83 -14.16 -64.59
C ASP A 446 -23.88 -14.12 -63.46
N SER A 447 -23.49 -14.55 -62.25
CA SER A 447 -24.32 -14.51 -61.05
C SER A 447 -24.37 -13.09 -60.47
N LYS A 448 -25.54 -12.64 -60.03
CA LYS A 448 -25.74 -11.32 -59.42
C LYS A 448 -25.27 -11.32 -57.96
N ILE A 449 -24.41 -10.37 -57.59
CA ILE A 449 -23.85 -10.23 -56.24
C ILE A 449 -24.48 -9.06 -55.46
N SER A 450 -24.88 -7.98 -56.13
CA SER A 450 -25.54 -6.82 -55.51
C SER A 450 -27.04 -6.74 -55.82
N GLU A 451 -27.83 -6.13 -54.92
CA GLU A 451 -29.23 -5.79 -55.17
C GLU A 451 -29.33 -4.51 -56.02
N GLY A 452 -30.24 -4.50 -56.99
CA GLY A 452 -30.25 -3.57 -58.12
C GLY A 452 -30.87 -2.19 -57.87
N ALA A 453 -30.72 -1.60 -56.69
CA ALA A 453 -31.10 -0.19 -56.46
C ALA A 453 -29.84 0.70 -56.43
N CYS A 454 -29.92 1.90 -57.01
CA CYS A 454 -28.83 2.89 -57.00
C CYS A 454 -28.67 3.50 -55.61
N GLU A 455 -28.04 2.76 -54.69
CA GLU A 455 -27.72 3.19 -53.33
C GLU A 455 -26.22 3.03 -53.04
N ASN A 456 -25.68 3.92 -52.21
CA ASN A 456 -24.30 3.81 -51.75
C ASN A 456 -24.17 2.56 -50.87
N SER A 457 -23.34 1.62 -51.29
CA SER A 457 -23.14 0.36 -50.56
C SER A 457 -21.69 -0.09 -50.62
N VAL A 458 -21.29 -0.92 -49.64
CA VAL A 458 -19.95 -1.47 -49.53
C VAL A 458 -20.03 -2.99 -49.63
N LEU A 459 -19.27 -3.58 -50.55
CA LEU A 459 -19.18 -5.02 -50.73
C LEU A 459 -17.77 -5.53 -50.41
N LYS A 460 -17.66 -6.81 -50.05
CA LYS A 460 -16.38 -7.53 -49.92
C LYS A 460 -16.30 -8.56 -51.03
N LEU A 461 -15.48 -8.30 -52.05
CA LEU A 461 -15.35 -9.15 -53.25
C LEU A 461 -13.97 -9.80 -53.30
N ALA A 462 -13.88 -11.02 -53.84
CA ALA A 462 -12.58 -11.67 -54.08
C ALA A 462 -11.89 -11.07 -55.32
N PRO A 463 -10.56 -11.12 -55.43
CA PRO A 463 -9.87 -10.78 -56.68
C PRO A 463 -10.41 -11.59 -57.87
N GLY A 464 -10.56 -10.97 -59.04
CA GLY A 464 -11.18 -11.59 -60.21
C GLY A 464 -11.84 -10.60 -61.17
N GLU A 465 -12.52 -11.14 -62.18
CA GLU A 465 -13.25 -10.35 -63.18
C GLU A 465 -14.74 -10.19 -62.81
N TYR A 466 -15.22 -8.96 -62.90
CA TYR A 466 -16.60 -8.57 -62.60
C TYR A 466 -17.19 -7.73 -63.73
N LYS A 467 -18.49 -7.88 -63.95
CA LYS A 467 -19.25 -7.02 -64.87
C LYS A 467 -20.12 -6.07 -64.07
N ILE A 468 -20.08 -4.80 -64.43
CA ILE A 468 -20.84 -3.74 -63.76
C ILE A 468 -21.85 -3.20 -64.76
N GLU A 469 -23.13 -3.37 -64.45
CA GLU A 469 -24.26 -2.91 -65.24
C GLU A 469 -24.94 -1.75 -64.51
N PHE A 470 -24.98 -0.59 -65.15
CA PHE A 470 -25.73 0.58 -64.68
C PHE A 470 -26.86 0.89 -65.66
N SER A 471 -28.05 1.14 -65.13
CA SER A 471 -29.20 1.59 -65.92
C SER A 471 -30.03 2.58 -65.10
N THR A 472 -30.38 3.72 -65.67
CA THR A 472 -31.39 4.62 -65.09
C THR A 472 -32.42 5.03 -66.12
N LEU A 473 -33.67 5.10 -65.68
CA LEU A 473 -34.80 5.64 -66.44
C LEU A 473 -35.38 6.85 -65.70
N TRP A 474 -35.38 7.98 -66.39
CA TRP A 474 -35.98 9.22 -65.92
C TRP A 474 -37.22 9.54 -66.75
N THR A 475 -38.33 9.88 -66.08
CA THR A 475 -39.59 10.25 -66.75
C THR A 475 -40.00 11.69 -66.37
N GLY A 476 -40.63 12.40 -67.31
CA GLY A 476 -41.15 13.75 -67.08
C GLY A 476 -40.12 14.89 -67.14
N VAL A 477 -39.01 14.71 -67.87
CA VAL A 477 -37.95 15.74 -68.04
C VAL A 477 -38.05 16.40 -69.41
N ASN A 478 -38.31 17.71 -69.44
CA ASN A 478 -38.40 18.50 -70.68
C ASN A 478 -37.02 19.00 -71.17
N SER A 479 -36.96 19.58 -72.38
CA SER A 479 -35.71 20.05 -73.00
C SER A 479 -34.99 21.20 -72.30
N SER A 480 -35.61 21.82 -71.28
CA SER A 480 -35.03 22.92 -70.51
C SER A 480 -34.20 22.46 -69.31
N TYR A 481 -34.21 21.15 -69.00
CA TYR A 481 -33.50 20.58 -67.85
C TYR A 481 -32.54 19.46 -68.27
N THR A 482 -31.47 19.29 -67.50
CA THR A 482 -30.44 18.27 -67.72
C THR A 482 -30.44 17.27 -66.57
N VAL A 483 -30.37 15.99 -66.90
CA VAL A 483 -30.16 14.91 -65.93
C VAL A 483 -28.67 14.59 -65.87
N PHE A 484 -28.12 14.60 -64.67
CA PHE A 484 -26.79 14.14 -64.35
C PHE A 484 -26.90 12.76 -63.71
N ALA A 485 -26.18 11.79 -64.26
CA ALA A 485 -26.02 10.47 -63.64
C ALA A 485 -24.54 10.19 -63.48
N GLY A 486 -24.16 9.48 -62.42
CA GLY A 486 -22.78 9.12 -62.14
C GLY A 486 -22.70 7.77 -61.47
N VAL A 487 -21.72 6.97 -61.89
CA VAL A 487 -21.37 5.71 -61.26
C VAL A 487 -19.87 5.72 -60.94
N ASN A 488 -19.53 5.38 -59.71
CA ASN A 488 -18.15 5.20 -59.27
C ASN A 488 -18.09 3.90 -58.47
N VAL A 489 -17.40 2.91 -59.02
CA VAL A 489 -17.11 1.66 -58.31
C VAL A 489 -15.61 1.59 -58.12
N ALA A 490 -15.17 1.44 -56.87
CA ALA A 490 -13.77 1.40 -56.53
C ALA A 490 -13.47 0.20 -55.62
N ALA A 491 -12.62 -0.70 -56.10
CA ALA A 491 -12.04 -1.79 -55.33
C ALA A 491 -10.69 -1.33 -54.75
N TYR A 492 -10.61 -1.26 -53.43
CA TYR A 492 -9.41 -0.77 -52.74
C TYR A 492 -8.34 -1.86 -52.62
N GLN A 493 -7.10 -1.52 -52.95
CA GLN A 493 -5.95 -2.41 -52.91
C GLN A 493 -5.04 -2.10 -51.71
N PRO A 494 -4.12 -3.00 -51.32
CA PRO A 494 -3.13 -2.70 -50.29
C PRO A 494 -2.34 -1.43 -50.57
N LEU A 495 -2.03 -0.69 -49.50
CA LEU A 495 -1.09 0.42 -49.53
C LEU A 495 0.32 -0.12 -49.85
N LEU A 496 0.93 0.48 -50.86
CA LEU A 496 2.27 0.17 -51.35
C LEU A 496 3.24 1.29 -50.98
N LEU A 497 4.27 0.97 -50.19
CA LEU A 497 5.33 1.91 -49.83
C LEU A 497 6.65 1.45 -50.43
N GLY A 498 7.37 2.35 -51.10
CA GLY A 498 8.67 2.06 -51.71
C GLY A 498 9.80 1.92 -50.70
N ASP A 499 11.01 1.60 -51.18
CA ASP A 499 12.20 1.42 -50.32
C ASP A 499 12.61 2.70 -49.57
N ASN A 500 12.23 3.87 -50.10
CA ASN A 500 12.41 5.17 -49.45
C ASN A 500 11.27 5.55 -48.49
N GLY A 501 10.32 4.63 -48.27
CA GLY A 501 9.16 4.81 -47.38
C GLY A 501 7.99 5.61 -47.96
N GLN A 502 8.12 6.17 -49.16
CA GLN A 502 7.08 6.98 -49.81
C GLN A 502 5.97 6.11 -50.41
N ALA A 503 4.77 6.68 -50.58
CA ALA A 503 3.69 6.01 -51.28
C ALA A 503 4.03 5.86 -52.79
N LEU A 504 3.96 4.64 -53.31
CA LEU A 504 4.27 4.37 -54.72
C LEU A 504 3.15 4.85 -55.64
N ASN A 505 3.44 5.69 -56.64
CA ASN A 505 2.47 6.09 -57.66
C ASN A 505 2.45 5.12 -58.85
N ARG A 506 1.35 4.39 -59.05
CA ARG A 506 1.21 3.41 -60.15
C ARG A 506 0.91 4.04 -61.52
N ASN A 507 0.59 5.32 -61.58
CA ASN A 507 0.36 6.04 -62.84
C ASN A 507 1.64 6.62 -63.45
N ASP A 508 2.78 6.55 -62.75
CA ASP A 508 4.11 6.90 -63.26
C ASP A 508 4.98 5.65 -63.48
N PRO A 509 4.75 4.91 -64.60
CA PRO A 509 5.47 3.67 -64.88
C PRO A 509 6.97 3.88 -65.16
N ALA A 510 7.38 5.11 -65.51
CA ALA A 510 8.78 5.42 -65.77
C ALA A 510 9.60 5.38 -64.48
N ASN A 511 9.05 5.91 -63.39
CA ASN A 511 9.74 5.96 -62.11
C ASN A 511 9.79 4.59 -61.42
N LEU A 512 8.70 3.81 -61.50
CA LEU A 512 8.67 2.43 -60.97
C LEU A 512 9.67 1.52 -61.68
N THR A 513 9.78 1.61 -63.01
CA THR A 513 10.73 0.80 -63.79
C THR A 513 12.19 1.23 -63.59
N MET A 514 12.45 2.51 -63.30
CA MET A 514 13.79 2.98 -62.93
C MET A 514 14.24 2.52 -61.54
N ALA A 515 13.30 2.28 -60.63
CA ALA A 515 13.55 1.73 -59.30
C ALA A 515 13.68 0.19 -59.27
N ASP A 516 13.67 -0.48 -60.43
CA ASP A 516 13.62 -1.95 -60.58
C ASP A 516 12.36 -2.59 -59.94
N ILE A 517 11.33 -1.79 -59.70
CA ILE A 517 10.02 -2.21 -59.21
C ILE A 517 9.19 -2.57 -60.44
N GLY A 518 9.06 -3.87 -60.73
CA GLY A 518 8.23 -4.39 -61.82
C GLY A 518 6.78 -3.88 -61.74
N LEU A 519 6.14 -3.73 -62.90
CA LEU A 519 4.71 -3.34 -63.00
C LEU A 519 3.75 -4.53 -62.78
N ASP A 520 4.27 -5.74 -62.65
CA ASP A 520 3.49 -6.93 -62.35
C ASP A 520 3.16 -7.04 -60.86
N ILE A 521 2.06 -7.74 -60.57
CA ILE A 521 1.54 -7.87 -59.21
C ILE A 521 2.53 -8.61 -58.29
N ALA A 522 3.34 -9.54 -58.81
CA ALA A 522 4.29 -10.28 -57.99
C ALA A 522 5.38 -9.34 -57.45
N SER A 523 5.93 -8.46 -58.29
CA SER A 523 6.86 -7.41 -57.85
C SER A 523 6.22 -6.41 -56.89
N LEU A 524 5.00 -5.94 -57.17
CA LEU A 524 4.31 -4.97 -56.31
C LEU A 524 3.88 -5.55 -54.96
N SER A 525 3.59 -6.85 -54.88
CA SER A 525 3.16 -7.51 -53.64
C SER A 525 4.21 -7.45 -52.52
N ALA A 526 5.50 -7.36 -52.87
CA ALA A 526 6.60 -7.23 -51.92
C ALA A 526 6.61 -5.88 -51.17
N TYR A 527 5.95 -4.86 -51.72
CA TYR A 527 5.88 -3.51 -51.18
C TYR A 527 4.57 -3.24 -50.40
N THR A 528 3.76 -4.29 -50.18
CA THR A 528 2.53 -4.21 -49.37
C THR A 528 2.88 -4.01 -47.89
N VAL A 529 2.10 -3.17 -47.20
CA VAL A 529 2.35 -2.87 -45.79
C VAL A 529 1.46 -3.70 -44.87
N GLU A 530 2.07 -4.53 -44.03
CA GLU A 530 1.38 -5.16 -42.90
C GLU A 530 1.00 -4.10 -41.86
N ASN A 531 -0.23 -4.19 -41.34
CA ASN A 531 -0.77 -3.24 -40.38
C ASN A 531 -0.22 -3.51 -38.97
N PRO A 532 0.61 -2.63 -38.39
CA PRO A 532 1.16 -2.80 -37.04
C PRO A 532 0.10 -2.66 -35.94
N THR A 533 -1.10 -2.19 -36.30
CA THR A 533 -2.24 -1.98 -35.40
C THR A 533 -3.41 -2.94 -35.65
N TYR A 534 -3.16 -4.00 -36.42
CA TYR A 534 -4.13 -5.08 -36.59
C TYR A 534 -4.53 -5.66 -35.22
N HIS A 535 -5.83 -5.76 -34.97
CA HIS A 535 -6.40 -6.16 -33.67
C HIS A 535 -6.05 -5.23 -32.49
N LYS A 536 -5.83 -3.93 -32.71
CA LYS A 536 -5.76 -2.93 -31.62
C LYS A 536 -7.02 -2.09 -31.53
N ASN A 537 -7.70 -2.13 -30.38
CA ASN A 537 -8.93 -1.37 -30.17
C ASN A 537 -8.57 0.07 -29.77
N PRO A 538 -9.06 1.09 -30.50
CA PRO A 538 -8.76 2.50 -30.20
C PRO A 538 -9.30 3.00 -28.87
N LYS A 539 -10.26 2.29 -28.24
CA LYS A 539 -10.79 2.57 -26.90
C LYS A 539 -10.28 1.62 -25.81
N SER A 540 -9.28 0.79 -26.12
CA SER A 540 -8.76 -0.22 -25.18
C SER A 540 -8.21 0.39 -23.89
N LEU A 541 -7.50 1.51 -23.98
CA LEU A 541 -6.92 2.18 -22.81
C LEU A 541 -7.99 2.76 -21.88
N ASP A 542 -9.05 3.35 -22.45
CA ASP A 542 -10.18 3.86 -21.66
C ASP A 542 -10.91 2.72 -20.93
N ALA A 543 -11.12 1.58 -21.60
CA ALA A 543 -11.70 0.39 -20.97
C ALA A 543 -10.81 -0.14 -19.83
N LYS A 544 -9.49 -0.24 -20.02
CA LYS A 544 -8.54 -0.66 -18.95
C LYS A 544 -8.65 0.23 -17.71
N LEU A 545 -8.80 1.53 -17.89
CA LEU A 545 -8.86 2.46 -16.79
C LEU A 545 -10.22 2.50 -16.10
N ILE A 546 -11.31 2.15 -16.78
CA ILE A 546 -12.60 1.93 -16.12
C ILE A 546 -12.49 0.77 -15.12
N TYR A 547 -11.77 -0.31 -15.44
CA TYR A 547 -11.51 -1.39 -14.49
C TYR A 547 -10.61 -0.96 -13.33
N SER A 548 -9.65 -0.06 -13.59
CA SER A 548 -8.71 0.41 -12.56
C SER A 548 -9.36 1.30 -11.49
N LEU A 549 -10.55 1.85 -11.76
CA LEU A 549 -11.26 2.74 -10.84
C LEU A 549 -11.80 2.07 -9.58
N PHE A 550 -12.08 0.76 -9.62
CA PHE A 550 -12.83 0.09 -8.54
C PHE A 550 -12.07 -1.09 -7.94
N ILE A 551 -11.71 -2.08 -8.75
CA ILE A 551 -11.15 -3.34 -8.23
C ILE A 551 -9.79 -3.14 -7.54
N PRO A 552 -8.84 -2.38 -8.12
CA PRO A 552 -7.57 -2.07 -7.44
C PRO A 552 -7.75 -1.30 -6.14
N CYS A 553 -8.73 -0.40 -6.06
CA CYS A 553 -9.05 0.34 -4.85
C CYS A 553 -9.45 -0.62 -3.72
N PHE A 554 -10.31 -1.60 -4.03
CA PHE A 554 -10.63 -2.66 -3.07
C PHE A 554 -9.42 -3.52 -2.71
N GLY A 555 -8.48 -3.74 -3.64
CA GLY A 555 -7.20 -4.39 -3.37
C GLY A 555 -6.37 -3.68 -2.31
N THR A 556 -6.15 -2.37 -2.47
CA THR A 556 -5.45 -1.56 -1.46
C THR A 556 -6.16 -1.58 -0.10
N GLY A 557 -7.49 -1.47 -0.10
CA GLY A 557 -8.32 -1.59 1.10
C GLY A 557 -8.19 -2.94 1.79
N ALA A 558 -8.15 -4.03 1.02
CA ALA A 558 -8.01 -5.39 1.52
C ALA A 558 -6.63 -5.64 2.15
N ILE A 559 -5.55 -5.07 1.60
CA ILE A 559 -4.21 -5.10 2.20
C ILE A 559 -4.25 -4.43 3.58
N VAL A 560 -4.77 -3.20 3.65
CA VAL A 560 -4.90 -2.48 4.91
C VAL A 560 -5.76 -3.26 5.90
N PHE A 561 -6.89 -3.82 5.45
CA PHE A 561 -7.73 -4.65 6.32
C PHE A 561 -6.97 -5.84 6.90
N MET A 562 -6.17 -6.55 6.09
CA MET A 562 -5.38 -7.68 6.55
C MET A 562 -4.28 -7.28 7.53
N LEU A 563 -3.57 -6.18 7.26
CA LEU A 563 -2.53 -5.66 8.15
C LEU A 563 -3.12 -5.24 9.50
N MET A 564 -4.17 -4.43 9.48
CA MET A 564 -4.81 -3.94 10.71
C MET A 564 -5.48 -5.09 11.49
N ARG A 565 -6.08 -6.08 10.80
CA ARG A 565 -6.68 -7.25 11.45
C ARG A 565 -5.65 -8.27 11.95
N SER A 566 -4.42 -8.30 11.44
CA SER A 566 -3.37 -9.12 12.04
C SER A 566 -2.96 -8.54 13.40
N MET A 567 -2.82 -7.20 13.46
CA MET A 567 -2.52 -6.47 14.69
C MET A 567 -3.62 -6.63 15.74
N ALA A 568 -4.90 -6.63 15.34
CA ALA A 568 -6.03 -6.78 16.26
C ALA A 568 -6.21 -8.20 16.87
N ARG A 569 -5.72 -9.27 16.22
CA ARG A 569 -6.04 -10.67 16.60
C ARG A 569 -5.36 -11.18 17.87
N GLY A 570 -4.17 -10.67 18.21
CA GLY A 570 -3.54 -11.02 19.50
C GLY A 570 -4.41 -10.55 20.68
N TYR A 571 -4.97 -9.35 20.55
CA TYR A 571 -5.81 -8.71 21.57
C TYR A 571 -7.18 -9.37 21.73
N GLU A 572 -7.88 -9.69 20.63
CA GLU A 572 -9.23 -10.28 20.70
C GLU A 572 -9.26 -11.71 21.28
N TYR A 573 -8.18 -12.49 21.15
CA TYR A 573 -8.13 -13.87 21.63
C TYR A 573 -8.05 -13.95 23.17
N GLU A 574 -7.16 -13.19 23.79
CA GLU A 574 -7.05 -13.11 25.25
C GLU A 574 -8.30 -12.44 25.87
N MET A 575 -8.89 -11.46 25.17
CA MET A 575 -10.12 -10.77 25.59
C MET A 575 -11.33 -11.69 25.75
N ASN A 576 -11.47 -12.71 24.88
CA ASN A 576 -12.59 -13.65 24.95
C ASN A 576 -12.46 -14.67 26.11
N LYS A 577 -11.32 -14.73 26.79
CA LYS A 577 -11.14 -15.58 27.98
C LYS A 577 -11.69 -14.92 29.24
N CYS A 578 -11.74 -13.58 29.31
CA CYS A 578 -12.18 -12.86 30.51
C CYS A 578 -13.71 -12.91 30.68
N TYR A 579 -14.18 -13.29 31.87
CA TYR A 579 -15.61 -13.27 32.23
C TYR A 579 -15.97 -12.29 33.36
N GLY A 580 -15.04 -11.40 33.76
CA GLY A 580 -15.30 -10.31 34.70
C GLY A 580 -15.45 -10.74 36.17
N CYS A 581 -14.56 -11.60 36.66
CA CYS A 581 -14.55 -12.05 38.06
C CYS A 581 -13.89 -11.10 39.06
N ASP A 582 -13.23 -10.03 38.59
CA ASP A 582 -12.53 -9.01 39.38
C ASP A 582 -11.38 -9.50 40.31
N LEU A 583 -11.00 -10.78 40.28
CA LEU A 583 -9.88 -11.31 41.09
C LEU A 583 -8.53 -10.63 40.79
N CYS A 584 -8.30 -10.22 39.55
CA CYS A 584 -7.10 -9.48 39.16
C CYS A 584 -7.04 -8.08 39.76
N ASP A 585 -8.20 -7.48 40.05
CA ASP A 585 -8.31 -6.19 40.74
C ASP A 585 -7.89 -6.39 42.20
N ASP A 586 -8.49 -7.34 42.91
CA ASP A 586 -8.16 -7.64 44.31
C ASP A 586 -6.68 -7.99 44.53
N ALA A 587 -6.05 -8.69 43.59
CA ALA A 587 -4.63 -9.04 43.67
C ALA A 587 -3.67 -7.88 43.28
N CYS A 588 -4.18 -6.78 42.71
CA CYS A 588 -3.34 -5.71 42.17
C CYS A 588 -2.77 -4.81 43.28
N PRO A 589 -1.44 -4.75 43.49
CA PRO A 589 -0.85 -3.92 44.55
C PRO A 589 -1.09 -2.41 44.36
N VAL A 590 -1.31 -1.97 43.12
CA VAL A 590 -1.57 -0.56 42.78
C VAL A 590 -2.87 -0.04 43.44
N ARG A 591 -3.80 -0.92 43.83
CA ARG A 591 -5.02 -0.53 44.55
C ARG A 591 -4.76 0.11 45.90
N LEU A 592 -3.66 -0.25 46.55
CA LEU A 592 -3.36 0.19 47.91
C LEU A 592 -3.17 1.71 48.01
N PHE A 593 -2.76 2.37 46.92
CA PHE A 593 -2.55 3.82 46.89
C PHE A 593 -3.48 4.58 45.94
N ASN A 594 -4.21 3.91 45.05
CA ASN A 594 -5.26 4.54 44.22
C ASN A 594 -6.66 4.57 44.89
N ALA A 595 -6.71 4.47 46.21
CA ALA A 595 -7.91 4.67 47.03
C ALA A 595 -9.13 3.75 46.70
N GLY A 596 -8.90 2.56 46.14
CA GLY A 596 -9.93 1.52 46.02
C GLY A 596 -10.85 1.63 44.80
N ASP A 597 -10.59 2.53 43.86
CA ASP A 597 -11.24 2.49 42.54
C ASP A 597 -10.99 1.13 41.88
N LYS A 598 -11.97 0.62 41.10
CA LYS A 598 -11.82 -0.65 40.36
C LYS A 598 -10.68 -0.51 39.36
N LEU A 599 -9.53 -1.07 39.68
CA LEU A 599 -8.35 -1.14 38.83
C LEU A 599 -8.44 -2.38 37.97
N ASN A 600 -9.19 -2.23 36.89
CA ASN A 600 -8.96 -3.07 35.75
C ASN A 600 -8.28 -2.25 34.67
N ILE A 601 -7.05 -1.76 34.95
CA ILE A 601 -6.19 -0.98 34.02
C ILE A 601 -6.28 -1.58 32.63
N ILE A 602 -6.28 -2.90 32.57
CA ILE A 602 -6.24 -3.66 31.36
C ILE A 602 -7.65 -3.79 30.72
N TYR A 603 -8.72 -4.12 31.46
CA TYR A 603 -10.11 -4.15 30.94
C TYR A 603 -10.74 -2.80 30.63
N ASN A 604 -10.43 -1.79 31.42
CA ASN A 604 -10.89 -0.42 31.22
C ASN A 604 -10.16 0.15 29.99
N THR A 605 -8.84 -0.05 29.88
CA THR A 605 -8.11 0.22 28.62
C THR A 605 -8.67 -0.61 27.45
N TRP A 606 -9.12 -1.86 27.68
CA TRP A 606 -9.77 -2.71 26.67
C TRP A 606 -11.13 -2.14 26.19
N ASN A 607 -11.90 -1.46 27.05
CA ASN A 607 -13.18 -0.81 26.72
C ASN A 607 -13.03 0.64 26.21
N ASN A 608 -11.80 1.14 26.09
CA ASN A 608 -11.51 2.56 25.82
C ASN A 608 -12.10 3.50 26.89
N GLU A 609 -12.24 2.96 28.10
CA GLU A 609 -12.55 3.66 29.33
C GLU A 609 -11.21 3.79 30.06
N ASP A 610 -10.52 4.91 29.86
CA ASP A 610 -9.36 5.19 30.69
C ASP A 610 -9.86 5.34 32.14
N ASP A 611 -9.48 4.43 33.03
CA ASP A 611 -9.92 4.43 34.44
C ASP A 611 -9.23 5.50 35.28
N GLY A 612 -8.43 6.35 34.63
CA GLY A 612 -7.71 7.44 35.27
C GLY A 612 -6.40 6.99 35.90
N VAL A 613 -6.06 5.71 35.83
CA VAL A 613 -4.78 5.17 36.30
C VAL A 613 -3.83 5.03 35.10
N PRO A 614 -2.68 5.73 35.10
CA PRO A 614 -1.72 5.62 34.00
C PRO A 614 -1.28 4.16 33.77
N MET A 615 -1.23 3.72 32.50
CA MET A 615 -0.63 2.43 32.09
C MET A 615 0.77 2.20 32.70
N TYR A 616 1.47 3.28 33.00
CA TYR A 616 2.81 3.29 33.59
C TYR A 616 2.85 3.17 35.11
N SER A 617 1.70 3.17 35.80
CA SER A 617 1.57 2.81 37.22
C SER A 617 1.59 1.29 37.44
N CYS A 618 1.37 0.49 36.39
CA CYS A 618 1.46 -0.96 36.49
C CYS A 618 2.89 -1.41 36.84
N LEU A 619 3.01 -2.23 37.89
CA LEU A 619 4.30 -2.74 38.38
C LEU A 619 4.81 -3.97 37.62
N THR A 620 4.05 -4.51 36.66
CA THR A 620 4.42 -5.71 35.85
C THR A 620 4.86 -6.92 36.70
N CYS A 621 4.25 -7.05 37.89
CA CYS A 621 4.62 -8.06 38.88
C CYS A 621 3.92 -9.43 38.68
N SER A 622 3.03 -9.56 37.69
CA SER A 622 2.26 -10.79 37.41
C SER A 622 1.24 -11.21 38.49
N ALA A 623 0.88 -10.34 39.46
CA ALA A 623 -0.13 -10.69 40.48
C ALA A 623 -1.47 -11.07 39.83
N CYS A 624 -1.90 -10.23 38.88
CA CYS A 624 -3.14 -10.40 38.15
C CYS A 624 -3.15 -11.64 37.24
N SER A 625 -2.02 -11.96 36.60
CA SER A 625 -1.85 -13.17 35.77
C SER A 625 -2.01 -14.43 36.62
N ASN A 626 -1.40 -14.47 37.79
CA ASN A 626 -1.47 -15.62 38.70
C ASN A 626 -2.84 -15.78 39.35
N ALA A 627 -3.48 -14.66 39.74
CA ALA A 627 -4.83 -14.68 40.29
C ALA A 627 -5.93 -15.02 39.25
N CYS A 628 -5.60 -15.07 37.95
CA CYS A 628 -6.58 -15.23 36.90
C CYS A 628 -7.01 -16.70 36.72
N PRO A 629 -8.29 -17.05 36.96
CA PRO A 629 -8.78 -18.42 36.78
C PRO A 629 -8.87 -18.86 35.31
N GLN A 630 -8.66 -17.94 34.37
CA GLN A 630 -8.67 -18.20 32.93
C GLN A 630 -7.28 -18.12 32.30
N LEU A 631 -6.24 -17.94 33.13
CA LEU A 631 -4.86 -17.85 32.69
C LEU A 631 -4.69 -16.78 31.60
N VAL A 632 -5.31 -15.62 31.82
CA VAL A 632 -5.12 -14.43 30.97
C VAL A 632 -3.72 -13.88 31.28
N ASP A 633 -2.90 -13.79 30.24
CA ASP A 633 -1.55 -13.22 30.34
C ASP A 633 -1.64 -11.69 30.24
N TYR A 634 -1.72 -11.04 31.40
CA TYR A 634 -1.75 -9.59 31.52
C TYR A 634 -0.37 -8.95 31.27
N ASP A 635 0.71 -9.70 31.49
CA ASP A 635 2.07 -9.16 31.41
C ASP A 635 2.46 -8.86 29.97
N SER A 636 2.22 -9.82 29.07
CA SER A 636 2.40 -9.64 27.62
C SER A 636 1.55 -8.49 27.08
N TYR A 637 0.34 -8.29 27.62
CA TYR A 637 -0.50 -7.16 27.21
C TYR A 637 0.10 -5.81 27.61
N VAL A 638 0.59 -5.68 28.84
CA VAL A 638 1.22 -4.43 29.32
C VAL A 638 2.48 -4.12 28.51
N ASP A 639 3.32 -5.13 28.24
CA ASP A 639 4.52 -5.03 27.39
C ASP A 639 4.17 -4.46 26.00
N MET A 640 3.27 -5.15 25.29
CA MET A 640 2.81 -4.71 23.96
C MET A 640 2.18 -3.31 23.97
N ARG A 641 1.41 -2.95 25.00
CA ARG A 641 0.76 -1.63 25.07
C ARG A 641 1.76 -0.53 25.31
N ARG A 642 2.78 -0.74 26.15
CA ARG A 642 3.84 0.23 26.38
C ARG A 642 4.69 0.42 25.12
N ALA A 643 4.99 -0.66 24.38
CA ALA A 643 5.72 -0.61 23.11
C ALA A 643 5.00 0.22 22.02
N LEU A 644 3.67 0.27 22.03
CA LEU A 644 2.88 1.06 21.08
C LEU A 644 2.78 2.56 21.45
N VAL A 645 3.32 2.99 22.59
CA VAL A 645 3.28 4.40 23.01
C VAL A 645 4.40 5.18 22.31
N VAL A 646 4.00 6.07 21.40
CA VAL A 646 4.94 6.98 20.72
C VAL A 646 5.47 8.02 21.71
N GLY A 647 6.79 8.13 21.80
CA GLY A 647 7.47 9.05 22.73
C GLY A 647 7.93 8.42 24.04
N GLY A 648 7.63 7.13 24.26
CA GLY A 648 8.11 6.38 25.42
C GLY A 648 7.36 6.70 26.72
N PRO A 649 7.85 6.20 27.86
CA PRO A 649 7.25 6.42 29.17
C PRO A 649 7.21 7.91 29.57
N PRO A 650 6.14 8.38 30.25
CA PRO A 650 6.05 9.75 30.71
C PRO A 650 7.11 10.04 31.77
N ALA A 651 7.82 11.17 31.61
CA ALA A 651 8.90 11.57 32.51
C ALA A 651 8.46 11.68 33.98
N SER A 652 7.19 11.97 34.26
CA SER A 652 6.65 12.03 35.62
C SER A 652 6.72 10.69 36.37
N ASN A 653 6.80 9.57 35.64
CA ASN A 653 6.84 8.23 36.23
C ASN A 653 8.25 7.62 36.23
N ILE A 654 9.28 8.35 35.75
CA ILE A 654 10.67 7.90 35.73
C ILE A 654 11.49 8.88 36.55
N PRO A 655 11.62 8.67 37.87
CA PRO A 655 12.44 9.53 38.72
C PRO A 655 13.94 9.43 38.39
N HIS A 656 14.39 8.29 37.86
CA HIS A 656 15.79 8.00 37.52
C HIS A 656 16.12 8.33 36.05
N THR A 657 15.81 9.54 35.59
CA THR A 657 15.97 9.94 34.18
C THR A 657 17.41 9.90 33.69
N VAL A 658 18.40 10.11 34.58
CA VAL A 658 19.82 10.09 34.23
C VAL A 658 20.25 8.66 33.88
N LEU A 659 19.92 7.69 34.73
CA LEU A 659 20.18 6.28 34.48
C LEU A 659 19.52 5.83 33.16
N GLN A 660 18.27 6.22 32.91
CA GLN A 660 17.59 5.91 31.66
C GLN A 660 18.34 6.47 30.44
N ALA A 661 18.82 7.73 30.52
CA ALA A 661 19.56 8.36 29.44
C ALA A 661 20.94 7.70 29.21
N VAL A 662 21.64 7.29 30.26
CA VAL A 662 22.92 6.57 30.17
C VAL A 662 22.72 5.23 29.46
N LEU A 663 21.70 4.47 29.86
CA LEU A 663 21.41 3.16 29.25
C LEU A 663 20.95 3.28 27.80
N ALA A 664 20.19 4.33 27.46
CA ALA A 664 19.83 4.62 26.08
C ALA A 664 21.06 4.99 25.23
N ALA A 665 21.97 5.80 25.77
CA ALA A 665 23.21 6.15 25.07
C ALA A 665 24.11 4.93 24.86
N GLU A 666 24.22 4.05 25.86
CA GLU A 666 24.98 2.81 25.78
C GLU A 666 24.46 1.84 24.72
N ALA A 667 23.16 1.85 24.45
CA ALA A 667 22.57 0.98 23.43
C ALA A 667 23.03 1.32 22.01
N GLU A 668 23.53 2.53 21.76
CA GLU A 668 24.00 2.92 20.43
C GLU A 668 25.24 2.13 19.99
N GLU A 669 25.27 1.72 18.72
CA GLU A 669 26.34 0.90 18.14
C GLU A 669 27.71 1.61 18.18
N GLU A 670 27.73 2.94 18.10
CA GLU A 670 28.96 3.74 18.23
C GLU A 670 29.66 3.55 19.59
N ARG A 671 28.92 3.12 20.61
CA ARG A 671 29.45 2.87 21.96
C ARG A 671 29.99 1.46 22.12
N ASP A 672 29.84 0.57 21.14
CA ASP A 672 30.35 -0.80 21.20
C ASP A 672 31.88 -0.84 21.41
N SER A 673 32.61 0.17 20.91
CA SER A 673 34.07 0.28 21.06
C SER A 673 34.52 0.59 22.49
N ASP A 674 33.61 1.02 23.36
CA ASP A 674 33.93 1.32 24.76
C ASP A 674 34.00 0.06 25.63
N PHE A 675 33.54 -1.07 25.10
CA PHE A 675 33.53 -2.37 25.78
C PHE A 675 34.63 -3.27 25.22
N ILE A 676 35.24 -4.08 26.10
CA ILE A 676 36.37 -4.95 25.77
C ILE A 676 35.92 -6.02 24.77
N SER A 677 36.75 -6.29 23.77
CA SER A 677 36.53 -7.32 22.74
C SER A 677 36.45 -8.72 23.36
N VAL A 678 35.91 -9.70 22.64
CA VAL A 678 35.86 -11.09 23.17
C VAL A 678 37.26 -11.68 23.24
N GLU A 679 38.12 -11.31 22.30
CA GLU A 679 39.49 -11.80 22.18
C GLU A 679 40.40 -11.27 23.29
N ASP A 680 40.11 -10.08 23.80
CA ASP A 680 40.93 -9.41 24.84
C ASP A 680 40.37 -9.60 26.26
N TYR A 681 39.14 -10.10 26.41
CA TYR A 681 38.51 -10.28 27.72
C TYR A 681 38.94 -11.61 28.36
N PRO A 682 39.34 -11.64 29.65
CA PRO A 682 39.90 -12.83 30.30
C PRO A 682 38.79 -13.84 30.69
N ILE A 683 38.26 -14.57 29.70
CA ILE A 683 37.30 -15.65 29.92
C ILE A 683 38.06 -16.97 30.02
N ASP A 684 38.10 -17.53 31.22
CA ASP A 684 38.87 -18.72 31.60
C ASP A 684 38.01 -19.93 31.98
N SER A 685 36.69 -19.76 32.12
CA SER A 685 35.74 -20.81 32.49
C SER A 685 34.62 -20.98 31.46
N SER A 686 33.99 -22.16 31.44
CA SER A 686 32.73 -22.38 30.71
C SER A 686 31.52 -21.73 31.40
N ILE A 687 31.69 -21.21 32.63
CA ILE A 687 30.64 -20.58 33.42
C ILE A 687 30.92 -19.08 33.49
N GLY A 688 29.98 -18.25 33.02
CA GLY A 688 30.04 -16.80 33.13
C GLY A 688 29.10 -16.26 34.19
N TYR A 689 29.55 -15.30 35.00
CA TYR A 689 28.74 -14.61 36.01
C TYR A 689 28.48 -13.15 35.64
N TYR A 690 27.21 -12.79 35.52
CA TYR A 690 26.77 -11.41 35.28
C TYR A 690 26.12 -10.80 36.55
N PRO A 691 26.75 -9.79 37.18
CA PRO A 691 26.27 -9.20 38.43
C PRO A 691 25.02 -8.31 38.26
N GLY A 692 24.66 -7.95 37.03
CA GLY A 692 23.61 -6.95 36.78
C GLY A 692 24.14 -5.52 36.78
N CYS A 693 23.26 -4.58 37.09
CA CYS A 693 23.56 -3.13 37.07
C CYS A 693 23.99 -2.57 38.44
N VAL A 694 24.51 -3.41 39.35
CA VAL A 694 24.77 -3.05 40.76
C VAL A 694 25.60 -1.77 40.92
N ASP A 695 26.62 -1.56 40.08
CA ASP A 695 27.45 -0.35 40.12
C ASP A 695 26.67 0.94 39.83
N TYR A 696 25.72 0.89 38.89
CA TYR A 696 24.84 2.02 38.59
C TYR A 696 23.83 2.25 39.70
N LEU A 697 23.32 1.18 40.31
CA LEU A 697 22.38 1.29 41.42
C LEU A 697 23.04 1.94 42.62
N ASP A 698 24.26 1.52 42.97
CA ASP A 698 25.01 2.14 44.07
C ASP A 698 25.26 3.63 43.79
N GLN A 699 25.70 3.99 42.59
CA GLN A 699 25.91 5.40 42.24
C GLN A 699 24.61 6.22 42.27
N GLU A 700 23.58 5.78 41.55
CA GLU A 700 22.32 6.51 41.42
C GLU A 700 21.63 6.73 42.78
N MET A 701 21.66 5.71 43.64
CA MET A 701 21.00 5.76 44.95
C MET A 701 21.77 6.60 45.97
N ILE A 702 23.08 6.80 45.81
CA ILE A 702 23.91 7.69 46.65
C ILE A 702 23.77 9.17 46.23
N PHE A 703 23.54 9.47 44.96
CA PHE A 703 23.50 10.85 44.44
C PHE A 703 22.15 11.58 44.59
N SER A 704 21.11 10.94 45.13
CA SER A 704 19.89 11.66 45.50
C SER A 704 20.17 12.54 46.73
N HIS A 705 20.05 13.86 46.57
CA HIS A 705 20.17 14.88 47.64
C HIS A 705 19.26 14.70 48.88
N ILE A 706 18.47 13.62 48.90
CA ILE A 706 17.50 13.23 49.94
C ILE A 706 17.98 11.97 50.70
N ASN A 707 18.93 11.20 50.17
CA ASN A 707 19.35 9.93 50.75
C ASN A 707 20.53 10.11 51.71
N GLU A 708 20.33 9.83 52.99
CA GLU A 708 21.38 9.75 54.01
C GLU A 708 21.61 8.27 54.38
N GLY A 709 22.70 7.65 53.88
CA GLY A 709 23.09 6.28 54.25
C GLY A 709 24.22 5.68 53.41
N GLU A 710 24.67 4.48 53.81
CA GLU A 710 25.68 3.68 53.09
C GLU A 710 25.01 2.44 52.49
N MET A 711 25.17 2.21 51.17
CA MET A 711 24.72 1.01 50.45
C MET A 711 25.85 0.52 49.54
N ASN A 712 26.04 -0.80 49.48
CA ASN A 712 27.08 -1.44 48.67
C ASN A 712 26.53 -2.74 48.06
N LEU A 713 25.80 -2.64 46.95
CA LEU A 713 25.31 -3.79 46.20
C LEU A 713 26.44 -4.52 45.47
N GLY A 714 27.58 -3.86 45.24
CA GLY A 714 28.81 -4.49 44.77
C GLY A 714 29.28 -5.66 45.64
N ASP A 715 29.01 -5.64 46.95
CA ASP A 715 29.34 -6.73 47.88
C ASP A 715 28.67 -8.07 47.51
N ALA A 716 27.50 -8.04 46.88
CA ALA A 716 26.83 -9.26 46.40
C ALA A 716 27.64 -9.97 45.30
N THR A 717 28.39 -9.20 44.49
CA THR A 717 29.30 -9.76 43.48
C THR A 717 30.47 -10.46 44.17
N THR A 718 31.13 -9.79 45.13
CA THR A 718 32.23 -10.39 45.90
C THR A 718 31.76 -11.64 46.64
N SER A 719 30.59 -11.57 47.27
CA SER A 719 29.96 -12.70 47.97
C SER A 719 29.71 -13.89 47.05
N ALA A 720 29.25 -13.65 45.81
CA ALA A 720 29.06 -14.72 44.83
C ALA A 720 30.38 -15.44 44.51
N PHE A 721 31.46 -14.69 44.28
CA PHE A 721 32.78 -15.27 44.05
C PHE A 721 33.33 -16.02 45.27
N THR A 722 33.12 -15.51 46.49
CA THR A 722 33.46 -16.24 47.71
C THR A 722 32.78 -17.61 47.77
N LEU A 723 31.50 -17.69 47.40
CA LEU A 723 30.78 -18.97 47.35
C LEU A 723 31.27 -19.88 46.21
N PHE A 724 31.54 -19.33 45.03
CA PHE A 724 32.06 -20.11 43.90
C PHE A 724 33.45 -20.69 44.20
N GLU A 725 34.33 -19.91 44.82
CA GLU A 725 35.65 -20.35 45.28
C GLU A 725 35.53 -21.45 46.33
N GLU A 726 34.63 -21.31 47.31
CA GLU A 726 34.39 -22.34 48.34
C GLU A 726 33.87 -23.65 47.73
N MET A 727 33.15 -23.59 46.61
CA MET A 727 32.67 -24.75 45.86
C MET A 727 33.69 -25.34 44.88
N ASP A 728 34.92 -24.81 44.83
CA ASP A 728 35.94 -25.14 43.83
C ASP A 728 35.40 -25.00 42.39
N LYS A 729 34.58 -23.96 42.12
CA LYS A 729 34.03 -23.66 40.80
C LYS A 729 34.74 -22.47 40.19
N GLU A 730 35.43 -22.71 39.08
CA GLU A 730 35.97 -21.63 38.23
C GLU A 730 34.80 -20.93 37.52
N VAL A 731 34.68 -19.62 37.70
CA VAL A 731 33.61 -18.80 37.11
C VAL A 731 34.22 -17.50 36.59
N SER A 732 33.99 -17.18 35.32
CA SER A 732 34.49 -15.94 34.72
C SER A 732 33.54 -14.78 35.02
N TYR A 733 34.06 -13.66 35.50
CA TYR A 733 33.30 -12.43 35.69
C TYR A 733 32.95 -11.81 34.34
N LEU A 734 31.67 -11.60 34.04
CA LEU A 734 31.19 -10.92 32.84
C LEU A 734 30.68 -9.52 33.23
N GLY A 735 31.63 -8.62 33.46
CA GLY A 735 31.36 -7.28 33.96
C GLY A 735 30.76 -6.31 32.95
N ARG A 736 30.56 -5.08 33.43
CA ARG A 736 30.08 -3.93 32.66
C ARG A 736 31.10 -3.37 31.67
N ASP A 737 32.35 -3.79 31.78
CA ASP A 737 33.40 -3.54 30.81
C ASP A 737 33.30 -4.48 29.59
N PHE A 738 32.55 -5.58 29.69
CA PHE A 738 32.35 -6.56 28.61
C PHE A 738 30.90 -6.59 28.08
N LEU A 739 29.92 -6.69 28.97
CA LEU A 739 28.48 -6.75 28.63
C LEU A 739 27.77 -5.41 28.90
N LYS A 740 26.87 -5.07 27.97
CA LYS A 740 25.90 -4.00 28.14
C LYS A 740 24.81 -4.38 29.16
N CYS A 741 23.93 -3.45 29.50
CA CYS A 741 22.81 -3.72 30.39
C CYS A 741 21.93 -4.85 29.81
N CYS A 742 21.36 -5.69 30.67
CA CYS A 742 20.44 -6.76 30.25
C CYS A 742 19.16 -6.25 29.54
N GLY A 743 18.88 -4.94 29.59
CA GLY A 743 17.76 -4.32 28.90
C GLY A 743 16.39 -4.52 29.57
N HIS A 744 16.34 -5.13 30.76
CA HIS A 744 15.09 -5.37 31.49
C HIS A 744 14.22 -4.12 31.61
N ASP A 745 14.83 -3.01 32.04
CA ASP A 745 14.12 -1.77 32.31
C ASP A 745 13.56 -1.15 31.02
N GLN A 746 14.36 -1.16 29.96
CA GLN A 746 13.98 -0.64 28.63
C GLN A 746 12.81 -1.42 28.05
N LYS A 747 12.86 -2.75 28.13
CA LYS A 747 11.76 -3.62 27.67
C LYS A 747 10.46 -3.26 28.36
N TRP A 748 10.44 -3.29 29.69
CA TRP A 748 9.22 -3.06 30.45
C TRP A 748 8.78 -1.59 30.50
N GLN A 749 9.63 -0.65 30.07
CA GLN A 749 9.27 0.73 29.75
C GLN A 749 8.58 0.89 28.38
N GLY A 750 8.61 -0.14 27.53
CA GLY A 750 8.14 -0.09 26.13
C GLY A 750 9.14 0.52 25.16
N MET A 751 10.43 0.54 25.52
CA MET A 751 11.52 1.05 24.68
C MET A 751 12.16 -0.10 23.87
N ASP A 752 11.33 -0.78 23.06
CA ASP A 752 11.71 -1.99 22.33
C ASP A 752 12.96 -1.80 21.45
N GLU A 753 13.09 -0.65 20.80
CA GLU A 753 14.27 -0.35 19.97
C GLU A 753 15.57 -0.38 20.78
N VAL A 754 15.56 0.22 21.97
CA VAL A 754 16.73 0.25 22.86
C VAL A 754 17.00 -1.15 23.43
N PHE A 755 15.94 -1.86 23.83
CA PHE A 755 16.05 -3.23 24.30
C PHE A 755 16.67 -4.16 23.25
N GLU A 756 16.19 -4.13 22.01
CA GLU A 756 16.69 -5.00 20.94
C GLU A 756 18.15 -4.69 20.58
N LYS A 757 18.59 -3.41 20.62
CA LYS A 757 20.00 -3.05 20.46
C LYS A 757 20.88 -3.64 21.58
N LEU A 758 20.47 -3.47 22.84
CA LEU A 758 21.19 -4.03 24.01
C LEU A 758 21.24 -5.56 23.94
N LYS A 759 20.11 -6.20 23.61
CA LYS A 759 19.99 -7.65 23.43
C LYS A 759 20.91 -8.15 22.34
N ALA A 760 20.89 -7.56 21.15
CA ALA A 760 21.69 -7.99 20.02
C ALA A 760 23.20 -7.96 20.33
N TYR A 761 23.68 -6.89 20.97
CA TYR A 761 25.08 -6.78 21.39
C TYR A 761 25.46 -7.86 22.42
N ASN A 762 24.68 -7.99 23.49
CA ASN A 762 24.95 -8.95 24.56
C ASN A 762 24.86 -10.40 24.08
N GLN A 763 23.84 -10.73 23.28
CA GLN A 763 23.65 -12.06 22.71
C GLN A 763 24.85 -12.48 21.86
N LYS A 764 25.34 -11.57 21.00
CA LYS A 764 26.56 -11.80 20.21
C LYS A 764 27.78 -12.05 21.08
N LYS A 765 27.99 -11.22 22.12
CA LYS A 765 29.13 -11.35 23.05
C LYS A 765 29.09 -12.64 23.84
N ILE A 766 27.94 -12.98 24.41
CA ILE A 766 27.72 -14.20 25.18
C ILE A 766 27.93 -15.44 24.31
N GLN A 767 27.37 -15.49 23.10
CA GLN A 767 27.57 -16.62 22.19
C GLN A 767 29.03 -16.76 21.72
N ALA A 768 29.72 -15.63 21.49
CA ALA A 768 31.12 -15.64 21.09
C ALA A 768 32.08 -15.96 22.25
N SER A 769 31.67 -15.74 23.51
CA SER A 769 32.50 -16.00 24.70
C SER A 769 32.83 -17.47 24.91
N GLY A 770 32.04 -18.39 24.33
CA GLY A 770 32.24 -19.83 24.48
C GLY A 770 31.76 -20.43 25.80
N ILE A 771 31.09 -19.65 26.66
CA ILE A 771 30.45 -20.16 27.89
C ILE A 771 29.27 -21.09 27.55
N ASP A 772 29.04 -22.09 28.40
CA ASP A 772 27.87 -22.97 28.34
C ASP A 772 26.80 -22.59 29.38
N THR A 773 27.16 -21.83 30.40
CA THR A 773 26.29 -21.46 31.51
C THR A 773 26.46 -19.97 31.86
N LEU A 774 25.35 -19.24 31.91
CA LEU A 774 25.28 -17.84 32.34
C LEU A 774 24.55 -17.76 33.69
N VAL A 775 25.24 -17.31 34.73
CA VAL A 775 24.72 -17.16 36.09
C VAL A 775 24.50 -15.68 36.40
N SER A 776 23.38 -15.33 37.03
CA SER A 776 23.15 -13.97 37.54
C SER A 776 22.48 -13.97 38.91
N SER A 777 22.90 -13.06 39.79
CA SER A 777 22.28 -12.84 41.11
C SER A 777 21.08 -11.89 41.07
N CYS A 778 20.81 -11.26 39.92
CA CYS A 778 19.67 -10.37 39.76
C CYS A 778 18.49 -11.12 39.15
N ALA A 779 17.40 -11.25 39.90
CA ALA A 779 16.15 -11.84 39.44
C ALA A 779 15.61 -11.23 38.14
N GLU A 780 15.80 -9.92 37.93
CA GLU A 780 15.39 -9.24 36.69
C GLU A 780 16.29 -9.63 35.50
N CYS A 781 17.61 -9.64 35.69
CA CYS A 781 18.56 -10.03 34.66
C CYS A 781 18.36 -11.49 34.28
N PHE A 782 18.26 -12.38 35.27
CA PHE A 782 17.98 -13.81 35.08
C PHE A 782 16.72 -14.04 34.24
N ARG A 783 15.57 -13.46 34.63
CA ARG A 783 14.32 -13.58 33.86
C ARG A 783 14.49 -13.08 32.43
N THR A 784 15.18 -11.95 32.25
CA THR A 784 15.34 -11.32 30.92
C THR A 784 16.21 -12.18 30.00
N PHE A 785 17.38 -12.62 30.46
CA PHE A 785 18.22 -13.55 29.70
C PHE A 785 17.53 -14.90 29.45
N ALA A 786 16.76 -15.41 30.40
CA ALA A 786 16.11 -16.71 30.27
C ALA A 786 14.87 -16.69 29.35
N LYS A 787 14.09 -15.59 29.34
CA LYS A 787 12.83 -15.52 28.58
C LYS A 787 12.87 -14.65 27.33
N ASP A 788 13.72 -13.63 27.27
CA ASP A 788 13.70 -12.65 26.19
C ASP A 788 14.88 -12.73 25.23
N TYR A 789 15.99 -13.35 25.63
CA TYR A 789 17.18 -13.55 24.80
C TYR A 789 17.13 -14.89 24.06
N GLU A 790 17.69 -14.96 22.85
CA GLU A 790 17.88 -16.23 22.13
C GLU A 790 19.29 -16.78 22.35
N LEU A 791 19.53 -17.37 23.52
CA LEU A 791 20.81 -17.98 23.89
C LEU A 791 20.82 -19.50 23.61
N GLU A 792 20.90 -19.87 22.33
CA GLU A 792 20.95 -21.29 21.93
C GLU A 792 22.14 -22.04 22.56
N GLY A 793 21.85 -23.14 23.26
CA GLY A 793 22.87 -24.00 23.86
C GLY A 793 23.51 -23.47 25.15
N ILE A 794 23.10 -22.29 25.64
CA ILE A 794 23.61 -21.70 26.89
C ILE A 794 22.53 -21.80 27.97
N LYS A 795 22.90 -22.36 29.11
CA LYS A 795 22.03 -22.50 30.27
C LYS A 795 22.05 -21.23 31.10
N VAL A 796 20.91 -20.56 31.23
CA VAL A 796 20.77 -19.37 32.09
C VAL A 796 20.27 -19.81 33.46
N MET A 797 20.93 -19.39 34.55
CA MET A 797 20.58 -19.77 35.93
C MET A 797 20.60 -18.56 36.86
N HIS A 798 19.69 -18.55 37.84
CA HIS A 798 19.85 -17.67 38.99
C HIS A 798 20.94 -18.21 39.93
N THR A 799 21.65 -17.36 40.66
CA THR A 799 22.73 -17.81 41.56
C THR A 799 22.24 -18.84 42.59
N THR A 800 21.04 -18.68 43.14
CA THR A 800 20.47 -19.66 44.09
C THR A 800 20.26 -21.03 43.43
N GLU A 801 19.75 -21.08 42.20
CA GLU A 801 19.62 -22.35 41.46
C GLU A 801 20.99 -22.97 41.18
N PHE A 802 21.97 -22.15 40.82
CA PHE A 802 23.33 -22.62 40.54
C PHE A 802 23.97 -23.25 41.78
N LEU A 803 23.83 -22.62 42.96
CA LEU A 803 24.31 -23.17 44.23
C LEU A 803 23.63 -24.48 44.57
N THR A 804 22.29 -24.54 44.49
CA THR A 804 21.52 -25.76 44.78
C THR A 804 21.87 -26.90 43.83
N GLU A 805 21.93 -26.65 42.52
CA GLU A 805 22.22 -27.69 41.53
C GLU A 805 23.65 -28.23 41.63
N ASN A 806 24.60 -27.39 42.02
CA ASN A 806 25.98 -27.81 42.25
C ASN A 806 26.22 -28.38 43.66
N GLY A 807 25.16 -28.64 44.43
CA GLY A 807 25.24 -29.33 45.72
C GLY A 807 25.92 -28.50 46.81
N PHE A 808 25.63 -27.21 46.89
CA PHE A 808 26.11 -26.35 47.96
C PHE A 808 25.60 -26.84 49.33
N ASP A 809 26.45 -27.58 50.05
CA ASP A 809 26.23 -28.04 51.42
C ASP A 809 27.55 -27.90 52.20
N MET A 810 27.73 -26.73 52.80
CA MET A 810 28.97 -26.37 53.49
C MET A 810 28.90 -26.63 55.00
N ASN A 811 27.84 -27.26 55.53
CA ASN A 811 27.59 -27.40 56.97
C ASN A 811 27.84 -26.07 57.71
N LEU A 812 27.22 -25.00 57.22
CA LEU A 812 27.37 -23.65 57.76
C LEU A 812 26.67 -23.54 59.11
N LYS A 813 27.19 -22.66 59.95
CA LYS A 813 26.61 -22.35 61.25
C LYS A 813 26.72 -20.86 61.54
N ALA A 814 25.62 -20.25 61.94
CA ALA A 814 25.61 -18.87 62.42
C ALA A 814 26.36 -18.75 63.75
N GLU A 815 27.12 -17.66 63.94
CA GLU A 815 27.86 -17.41 65.19
C GLU A 815 26.90 -17.29 66.40
N GLU A 816 25.75 -16.66 66.17
CA GLU A 816 24.64 -16.53 67.12
C GLU A 816 23.34 -16.96 66.44
N ASP A 817 22.39 -17.47 67.23
CA ASP A 817 21.08 -17.86 66.69
C ASP A 817 20.38 -16.61 66.13
N VAL A 818 20.06 -16.61 64.83
CA VAL A 818 19.51 -15.45 64.11
C VAL A 818 18.15 -15.79 63.49
N THR A 819 17.19 -14.88 63.65
CA THR A 819 15.88 -15.03 63.02
C THR A 819 15.85 -14.25 61.71
N VAL A 820 15.54 -14.92 60.62
CA VAL A 820 15.51 -14.31 59.28
C VAL A 820 14.14 -14.44 58.65
N THR A 821 13.78 -13.51 57.76
CA THR A 821 12.60 -13.63 56.90
C THR A 821 12.99 -13.49 55.44
N TYR A 822 12.17 -13.96 54.51
CA TYR A 822 12.49 -13.95 53.08
C TYR A 822 11.47 -13.18 52.26
N HIS A 823 11.97 -12.25 51.43
CA HIS A 823 11.19 -11.55 50.42
C HIS A 823 11.35 -12.20 49.05
N ASP A 824 10.27 -12.81 48.56
CA ASP A 824 10.17 -13.35 47.20
C ASP A 824 10.17 -12.23 46.14
N PRO A 825 11.24 -12.10 45.32
CA PRO A 825 11.25 -11.17 44.20
C PRO A 825 10.24 -11.61 43.15
N CYS A 826 9.36 -10.69 42.70
CA CYS A 826 8.30 -11.03 41.74
C CYS A 826 8.80 -11.65 40.43
N ARG A 827 10.00 -11.28 39.95
CA ARG A 827 10.60 -11.88 38.74
C ARG A 827 11.16 -13.29 38.96
N LEU A 828 11.63 -13.62 40.16
CA LEU A 828 12.16 -14.94 40.49
C LEU A 828 11.01 -15.91 40.84
N GLY A 829 10.07 -15.45 41.67
CA GLY A 829 8.89 -16.21 42.05
C GLY A 829 7.86 -16.29 40.93
N ARG A 830 7.06 -15.24 40.74
CA ARG A 830 5.85 -15.31 39.87
C ARG A 830 6.13 -15.52 38.39
N GLN A 831 7.32 -15.16 37.88
CA GLN A 831 7.63 -15.29 36.44
C GLN A 831 8.57 -16.45 36.10
N MET A 832 9.36 -16.93 37.08
CA MET A 832 10.32 -18.03 36.89
C MET A 832 10.02 -19.24 37.78
N GLU A 833 9.02 -19.17 38.66
CA GLU A 833 8.50 -20.24 39.52
C GLU A 833 9.54 -20.79 40.52
N ILE A 834 10.49 -19.95 40.94
CA ILE A 834 11.53 -20.31 41.92
C ILE A 834 11.20 -19.66 43.27
N TYR A 835 10.71 -20.48 44.20
CA TYR A 835 10.35 -20.06 45.56
C TYR A 835 11.17 -20.79 46.64
N ASP A 836 11.31 -22.11 46.52
CA ASP A 836 11.90 -22.94 47.59
C ASP A 836 13.44 -22.89 47.61
N GLY A 837 14.09 -22.81 46.44
CA GLY A 837 15.56 -22.86 46.34
C GLY A 837 16.31 -21.89 47.26
N PRO A 838 15.94 -20.59 47.30
CA PRO A 838 16.52 -19.64 48.25
C PRO A 838 16.28 -20.02 49.73
N ARG A 839 15.10 -20.55 50.07
CA ARG A 839 14.73 -20.94 51.44
C ARG A 839 15.50 -22.17 51.91
N ASP A 840 15.67 -23.16 51.03
CA ASP A 840 16.45 -24.36 51.30
C ASP A 840 17.91 -24.01 51.64
N LEU A 841 18.51 -23.07 50.90
CA LEU A 841 19.87 -22.59 51.16
C LEU A 841 19.99 -21.90 52.53
N VAL A 842 19.00 -21.08 52.90
CA VAL A 842 18.99 -20.35 54.17
C VAL A 842 18.76 -21.27 55.36
N THR A 843 17.78 -22.19 55.27
CA THR A 843 17.46 -23.14 56.34
C THR A 843 18.49 -24.24 56.53
N ALA A 844 19.39 -24.45 55.57
CA ALA A 844 20.53 -25.35 55.70
C ALA A 844 21.63 -24.83 56.65
N VAL A 845 21.59 -23.56 57.06
CA VAL A 845 22.55 -22.97 58.01
C VAL A 845 22.10 -23.26 59.45
N ASP A 846 22.94 -23.96 60.24
CA ASP A 846 22.66 -24.24 61.65
C ASP A 846 22.61 -22.92 62.47
N GLY A 847 21.63 -22.79 63.36
CA GLY A 847 21.38 -21.56 64.12
C GLY A 847 20.55 -20.48 63.40
N VAL A 848 20.00 -20.77 62.21
CA VAL A 848 19.10 -19.84 61.50
C VAL A 848 17.65 -20.29 61.62
N GLU A 849 16.77 -19.42 62.13
CA GLU A 849 15.32 -19.62 62.13
C GLU A 849 14.65 -18.78 61.02
N LEU A 850 14.19 -19.41 59.94
CA LEU A 850 13.42 -18.74 58.90
C LEU A 850 11.95 -18.62 59.30
N VAL A 851 11.45 -17.39 59.41
CA VAL A 851 10.05 -17.05 59.66
C VAL A 851 9.43 -16.35 58.45
N GLU A 852 8.28 -16.82 57.98
CA GLU A 852 7.61 -16.25 56.81
C GLU A 852 6.78 -15.00 57.17
N MET A 853 6.77 -14.02 56.26
CA MET A 853 5.84 -12.89 56.30
C MET A 853 4.41 -13.35 56.00
N GLU A 854 3.41 -12.52 56.33
CA GLU A 854 1.99 -12.78 56.03
C GLU A 854 1.78 -13.12 54.55
N HIS A 855 2.39 -12.33 53.66
CA HIS A 855 2.38 -12.57 52.22
C HIS A 855 3.72 -13.14 51.76
N HIS A 856 3.77 -14.42 51.39
CA HIS A 856 4.99 -15.09 50.91
C HIS A 856 4.68 -15.99 49.72
N GLY A 857 5.72 -16.47 49.03
CA GLY A 857 5.57 -17.31 47.86
C GLY A 857 4.86 -16.58 46.71
N GLU A 858 3.84 -17.22 46.13
CA GLU A 858 3.07 -16.64 45.01
C GLU A 858 2.29 -15.38 45.40
N ASP A 859 1.90 -15.25 46.67
CA ASP A 859 1.12 -14.13 47.22
C ASP A 859 1.99 -12.96 47.70
N ALA A 860 3.33 -13.07 47.60
CA ALA A 860 4.26 -12.07 48.08
C ALA A 860 4.03 -10.68 47.49
N LEU A 861 4.04 -9.64 48.34
CA LEU A 861 3.93 -8.25 47.91
C LEU A 861 5.16 -7.81 47.10
N CYS A 862 4.92 -7.03 46.05
CA CYS A 862 5.98 -6.41 45.24
C CYS A 862 6.74 -5.35 46.06
N CYS A 863 8.03 -5.14 45.79
CA CYS A 863 8.82 -4.04 46.36
C CYS A 863 8.35 -2.64 45.90
N GLY A 864 7.33 -2.55 45.05
CA GLY A 864 6.67 -1.31 44.65
C GLY A 864 7.29 -0.60 43.46
N VAL A 865 8.45 -1.04 42.99
CA VAL A 865 9.14 -0.42 41.86
C VAL A 865 9.29 -1.42 40.71
N SER A 866 9.04 -0.94 39.50
CA SER A 866 9.18 -1.70 38.27
C SER A 866 9.92 -0.86 37.25
N SER A 867 10.96 -1.41 36.63
CA SER A 867 11.68 -0.75 35.54
C SER A 867 12.31 0.60 35.88
N MET A 868 12.66 0.82 37.15
CA MET A 868 13.06 2.14 37.69
C MET A 868 11.99 3.22 37.50
N MET A 869 10.75 2.79 37.37
CA MET A 869 9.56 3.62 37.29
C MET A 869 8.76 3.55 38.58
N SER A 870 7.96 4.57 38.81
CA SER A 870 7.08 4.66 39.97
C SER A 870 7.83 4.70 41.31
N CYS A 871 9.10 5.11 41.39
CA CYS A 871 9.74 5.44 42.68
C CYS A 871 9.18 6.77 43.21
N ASN A 872 7.96 6.75 43.74
CA ASN A 872 7.22 7.90 44.22
C ASN A 872 6.54 7.57 45.56
N GLU A 873 5.81 8.53 46.14
CA GLU A 873 5.06 8.33 47.39
C GLU A 873 4.01 7.21 47.29
N ASP A 874 3.46 7.00 46.11
CA ASP A 874 2.45 5.97 45.89
C ASP A 874 3.04 4.57 46.07
N SER A 875 4.17 4.26 45.43
CA SER A 875 4.87 2.99 45.62
C SER A 875 5.55 2.84 46.97
N ARG A 876 5.83 3.95 47.66
CA ARG A 876 6.34 3.94 49.03
C ARG A 876 5.40 3.20 49.97
N ALA A 877 4.07 3.35 49.79
CA ALA A 877 3.08 2.66 50.61
C ALA A 877 3.24 1.12 50.59
N LEU A 878 3.60 0.54 49.44
CA LEU A 878 3.86 -0.90 49.30
C LEU A 878 5.07 -1.35 50.11
N ARG A 879 6.15 -0.57 50.10
CA ARG A 879 7.37 -0.86 50.87
C ARG A 879 7.13 -0.73 52.36
N VAL A 880 6.38 0.29 52.79
CA VAL A 880 5.97 0.47 54.19
C VAL A 880 5.14 -0.73 54.67
N GLN A 881 4.14 -1.16 53.89
CA GLN A 881 3.35 -2.35 54.22
C GLN A 881 4.24 -3.60 54.32
N ARG A 882 5.21 -3.74 53.41
CA ARG A 882 6.16 -4.86 53.46
C ARG A 882 7.04 -4.82 54.72
N PHE A 883 7.52 -3.66 55.13
CA PHE A 883 8.29 -3.49 56.36
C PHE A 883 7.44 -3.75 57.62
N ASP A 884 6.14 -3.43 57.57
CA ASP A 884 5.21 -3.79 58.65
C ASP A 884 5.08 -5.32 58.79
N GLU A 885 5.08 -6.07 57.69
CA GLU A 885 5.10 -7.55 57.72
C GLU A 885 6.41 -8.10 58.28
N VAL A 886 7.57 -7.56 57.85
CA VAL A 886 8.88 -7.94 58.40
C VAL A 886 8.91 -7.74 59.92
N ARG A 887 8.41 -6.59 60.39
CA ARG A 887 8.35 -6.32 61.83
C ARG A 887 7.38 -7.26 62.56
N ALA A 888 6.31 -7.68 61.91
CA ALA A 888 5.34 -8.60 62.50
C ALA A 888 5.93 -10.01 62.69
N THR A 889 6.92 -10.42 61.89
CA THR A 889 7.64 -11.68 62.09
C THR A 889 8.64 -11.61 63.24
N GLY A 890 9.18 -10.42 63.52
CA GLY A 890 10.23 -10.22 64.52
C GLY A 890 11.62 -10.66 64.06
N ALA A 891 11.82 -10.83 62.75
CA ALA A 891 13.11 -11.19 62.18
C ALA A 891 14.15 -10.06 62.31
N ASP A 892 15.40 -10.44 62.57
CA ASP A 892 16.55 -9.55 62.64
C ASP A 892 17.03 -9.15 61.23
N ILE A 893 16.85 -10.05 60.24
CA ILE A 893 17.31 -9.86 58.86
C ILE A 893 16.20 -10.20 57.87
N MET A 894 15.98 -9.30 56.91
CA MET A 894 15.17 -9.53 55.71
C MET A 894 16.08 -9.96 54.55
N LEU A 895 15.98 -11.21 54.15
CA LEU A 895 16.70 -11.77 53.01
C LEU A 895 15.91 -11.60 51.72
N THR A 896 16.60 -11.40 50.60
CA THR A 896 16.00 -11.47 49.26
C THR A 896 17.00 -11.97 48.23
N SER A 897 16.55 -12.30 47.02
CA SER A 897 17.39 -12.82 45.93
C SER A 897 17.36 -11.89 44.71
N CYS A 898 17.33 -10.59 44.96
CA CYS A 898 17.31 -9.57 43.93
C CYS A 898 17.96 -8.28 44.46
N PRO A 899 19.15 -7.89 43.97
CA PRO A 899 19.83 -6.66 44.36
C PRO A 899 18.97 -5.40 44.16
N LYS A 900 18.07 -5.41 43.18
CA LYS A 900 17.13 -4.31 42.97
C LYS A 900 16.00 -4.29 43.99
N CYS A 901 15.58 -5.41 44.55
CA CYS A 901 14.68 -5.39 45.71
C CYS A 901 15.40 -4.77 46.91
N VAL A 902 16.66 -5.17 47.18
CA VAL A 902 17.50 -4.58 48.23
C VAL A 902 17.60 -3.07 48.07
N SER A 903 17.94 -2.57 46.87
CA SER A 903 18.10 -1.13 46.62
C SER A 903 16.86 -0.31 46.96
N HIS A 904 15.67 -0.82 46.63
CA HIS A 904 14.41 -0.09 46.86
C HIS A 904 13.93 -0.17 48.31
N PHE A 905 14.27 -1.24 49.03
CA PHE A 905 14.01 -1.33 50.47
C PHE A 905 15.00 -0.48 51.27
N GLU A 906 16.29 -0.50 50.94
CA GLU A 906 17.28 0.40 51.57
C GLU A 906 16.96 1.87 51.34
N CYS A 907 16.44 2.23 50.16
CA CYS A 907 15.93 3.58 49.91
C CYS A 907 14.89 4.04 50.93
N LEU A 908 14.02 3.15 51.43
CA LEU A 908 13.03 3.47 52.46
C LEU A 908 13.70 3.61 53.85
N LYS A 909 14.78 2.87 54.11
CA LYS A 909 15.55 3.00 55.37
C LYS A 909 16.30 4.32 55.46
N PHE A 910 16.73 4.91 54.34
CA PHE A 910 17.37 6.23 54.31
C PHE A 910 16.47 7.38 54.81
N GLU A 911 15.16 7.15 54.92
CA GLU A 911 14.26 8.12 55.57
C GLU A 911 14.45 8.20 57.10
N GLY A 912 15.17 7.24 57.70
CA GLY A 912 15.58 7.27 59.09
C GLY A 912 14.48 6.95 60.11
N ASP A 913 13.42 6.21 59.73
CA ASP A 913 12.41 5.73 60.69
C ASP A 913 13.02 4.65 61.60
N PRO A 914 13.12 4.87 62.93
CA PRO A 914 13.68 3.90 63.86
C PRO A 914 12.92 2.57 63.92
N LYS A 915 11.70 2.49 63.36
CA LYS A 915 10.94 1.24 63.29
C LYS A 915 11.49 0.25 62.26
N HIS A 916 12.38 0.67 61.37
CA HIS A 916 12.97 -0.14 60.31
C HIS A 916 14.38 -0.64 60.68
N ASP A 917 14.60 -0.90 61.97
CA ASP A 917 15.87 -1.34 62.55
C ASP A 917 16.06 -2.87 62.41
N PHE A 918 16.07 -3.33 61.16
CA PHE A 918 16.45 -4.70 60.77
C PHE A 918 17.41 -4.63 59.58
N GLU A 919 18.27 -5.63 59.43
CA GLU A 919 19.20 -5.70 58.31
C GLU A 919 18.48 -6.20 57.05
N ILE A 920 18.85 -5.67 55.88
CA ILE A 920 18.38 -6.19 54.59
C ILE A 920 19.60 -6.74 53.87
N LEU A 921 19.51 -7.99 53.44
CA LEU A 921 20.62 -8.65 52.79
C LEU A 921 20.17 -9.50 51.61
N ASP A 922 21.05 -9.66 50.63
CA ASP A 922 20.89 -10.69 49.62
C ASP A 922 21.28 -12.08 50.20
N VAL A 923 20.63 -13.14 49.72
CA VAL A 923 20.89 -14.53 50.16
C VAL A 923 22.34 -14.96 49.90
N VAL A 924 22.94 -14.55 48.78
CA VAL A 924 24.34 -14.89 48.46
C VAL A 924 25.28 -14.19 49.42
N SER A 925 25.06 -12.92 49.72
CA SER A 925 25.80 -12.19 50.77
C SER A 925 25.63 -12.83 52.15
N PHE A 926 24.44 -13.32 52.50
CA PHE A 926 24.19 -13.98 53.77
C PHE A 926 25.05 -15.23 53.91
N LEU A 927 25.01 -16.11 52.91
CA LEU A 927 25.76 -17.36 52.91
C LEU A 927 27.27 -17.11 52.90
N ALA A 928 27.75 -16.12 52.15
CA ALA A 928 29.17 -15.75 52.10
C ALA A 928 29.69 -15.30 53.47
N ARG A 929 28.90 -14.51 54.22
CA ARG A 929 29.23 -14.16 55.61
C ARG A 929 29.42 -15.38 56.50
N GLN A 930 28.56 -16.40 56.35
CA GLN A 930 28.69 -17.63 57.14
C GLN A 930 29.92 -18.47 56.74
N VAL A 931 30.27 -18.48 55.45
CA VAL A 931 31.51 -19.11 54.97
C VAL A 931 32.74 -18.42 55.56
N GLU A 932 32.78 -17.09 55.54
CA GLU A 932 33.90 -16.32 56.09
C GLU A 932 34.00 -16.43 57.61
N ALA A 933 32.87 -16.39 58.33
CA ALA A 933 32.85 -16.63 59.78
C ALA A 933 33.41 -18.03 60.13
N LYS A 934 33.02 -19.06 59.38
CA LYS A 934 33.55 -20.43 59.53
C LYS A 934 35.05 -20.53 59.26
N LYS A 935 35.62 -19.74 58.34
CA LYS A 935 37.07 -19.69 58.08
C LYS A 935 37.85 -19.03 59.21
N GLN A 936 37.20 -18.13 59.95
CA GLN A 936 37.80 -17.38 61.05
C GLN A 936 37.69 -18.10 62.41
N ALA A 937 36.71 -19.00 62.56
CA ALA A 937 36.53 -19.89 63.72
C ALA A 937 37.49 -21.09 63.72
#